data_AF-A0A226EI98-F1
#
_entry.id   AF-A0A226EI98-F1
#
_cell.length_a   1.000
_cell.length_b   1.000
_cell.length_c   1.000
_cell.angle_alpha   90.00
_cell.angle_beta   90.00
_cell.angle_gamma   90.00
#
_symmetry.space_group_name_H-M   'P 1'
#
loop_
_entity.id
_entity.type
_entity.pdbx_description
1 polymer ?
#
loop_
_entity_poly.entity_id
_entity_poly.type
_entity_poly.pdbx_seq_one_letter_code
_entity_poly.pdbx_strand_id
1 'polypeptide(L)'
;MRRITVVQVVVFLNFHQCFGQDAINSECPAPPPVHEELDELLLPQCGSPTTISTTQFCQSETPQNLCTAEEERIDRIVSGIVGCLQDIRHTAAYDMSTEFMSIVAKITDTLMKEKTANDMMYLANRLKEHPKMNYRLWLRAMLSAIERRPDDFKGFQFHQSVQAMPHYYLSAKTLDTLKNARDEETCTLVDESEGIANAEENLLFYFREDIGINSHHGYWHAIHGHNRKPDNKDCPTDGSFPNEDTPCHEDRRGELFYYMHRVMLAKYHTERLSHCLPPLLPFHLQIGGVIDSGYIPHLGIRPENNMQWEKRPPNVPLPDEVMEQNTSSDNKTCIRSFTSVRQLLENILNIEIAIRTGEYVSNNGEKRPLTIDVLGNMLEASGKNPNETLYGSVHNSGHDLISKAITPKQAINSSVGVMGDTATALRDPIFYRWHLFIDNLLDTHQRNLPPHEIVSVVEGDYPLLWDKVEITDVFVRQIEHTFQKNRLNTFWSQQVFQIGVPKYDNSCKKSKLCFKNLDHKDFEYSIQIVNPGSAVNGTIRIFLAPRRREDGQMLTILEQRKYIHALDTFNINEILPGNHTYTRQSLDSTLTTARSSGGYLSGSKVIKKCDDNKCGCGWPHHLLLPKGHEGAGMEFDLIVMITDGNRYRFLYNKQEEENLKGCQMAPLICGITGLNRPYPDVDLPMGYPFERLPYLLPNKKNLPRSKQREYVKYMADYTEGLSNMHRTTIHIIHNDIFLENPDHPLSLGRKLQSTGMPKSYCVNGSPTLVPPTQSTGWDWYQPPPTTPQPIIWTSQQPYYYDRSCNCYKTGSQAPPTTPPPVVWTTPTRQPYYYDRSCNCYKTGGCSG
;
A
#
# COMPACT_ATOMS: atom_id res chain seq x y z
N MET A 1 -21.82 -70.13 -1.52
CA MET A 1 -23.26 -69.87 -1.79
C MET A 1 -23.79 -68.92 -0.73
N ARG A 2 -24.35 -67.77 -1.14
CA ARG A 2 -25.38 -66.92 -0.48
C ARG A 2 -25.19 -66.61 1.02
N ARG A 3 -25.20 -65.37 1.52
CA ARG A 3 -25.97 -64.17 1.14
C ARG A 3 -25.41 -62.94 1.90
N ILE A 4 -25.64 -61.79 1.28
CA ILE A 4 -25.31 -60.40 1.63
C ILE A 4 -25.96 -59.93 2.95
N THR A 5 -25.33 -59.03 3.72
CA THR A 5 -25.90 -57.75 4.25
C THR A 5 -24.78 -56.80 4.71
N VAL A 6 -25.02 -55.50 4.51
CA VAL A 6 -24.17 -54.30 4.61
C VAL A 6 -23.79 -53.92 6.06
N VAL A 7 -22.65 -53.21 6.27
CA VAL A 7 -22.46 -51.98 7.09
C VAL A 7 -21.03 -51.85 7.69
N GLN A 8 -20.31 -50.81 7.23
CA GLN A 8 -19.31 -49.93 7.87
C GLN A 8 -17.93 -50.39 8.43
N VAL A 9 -16.88 -49.69 7.91
CA VAL A 9 -15.80 -48.94 8.63
C VAL A 9 -14.40 -49.59 8.84
N VAL A 10 -13.37 -48.77 8.56
CA VAL A 10 -11.89 -48.86 8.81
C VAL A 10 -11.09 -49.72 7.81
N VAL A 11 -10.37 -49.15 6.81
CA VAL A 11 -9.07 -48.43 6.83
C VAL A 11 -7.84 -49.36 6.99
N PHE A 12 -6.80 -49.05 6.20
CA PHE A 12 -5.38 -49.49 6.25
C PHE A 12 -4.98 -50.77 5.51
N LEU A 13 -4.35 -50.60 4.33
CA LEU A 13 -2.89 -50.73 4.12
C LEU A 13 -2.54 -50.99 2.64
N ASN A 14 -1.80 -50.08 2.03
CA ASN A 14 -0.45 -50.31 1.48
C ASN A 14 -0.07 -49.22 0.46
N PHE A 15 0.39 -48.09 1.00
CA PHE A 15 1.29 -47.19 0.28
C PHE A 15 2.72 -47.61 0.60
N HIS A 16 3.39 -48.27 -0.33
CA HIS A 16 4.85 -48.31 -0.36
C HIS A 16 5.32 -48.39 -1.82
N GLN A 17 6.31 -47.54 -2.11
CA GLN A 17 7.18 -47.52 -3.28
C GLN A 17 6.62 -46.93 -4.58
N CYS A 18 6.89 -45.64 -4.76
CA CYS A 18 7.57 -45.10 -5.95
C CYS A 18 8.15 -43.71 -5.59
N PHE A 19 9.28 -43.71 -4.86
CA PHE A 19 10.20 -42.57 -4.89
C PHE A 19 11.11 -42.77 -6.11
N GLY A 20 10.81 -42.06 -7.19
CA GLY A 20 11.67 -41.90 -8.35
C GLY A 20 12.02 -40.42 -8.49
N GLN A 21 13.30 -40.12 -8.43
CA GLN A 21 13.89 -38.82 -8.75
C GLN A 21 13.59 -38.47 -10.22
N ASP A 22 12.56 -37.67 -10.50
CA ASP A 22 12.34 -37.06 -11.82
C ASP A 22 11.38 -35.83 -11.76
N ALA A 23 11.54 -34.97 -10.75
CA ALA A 23 10.73 -33.75 -10.59
C ALA A 23 11.51 -32.45 -10.92
N ILE A 24 12.26 -32.42 -12.02
CA ILE A 24 13.03 -31.22 -12.44
C ILE A 24 12.53 -30.57 -13.75
N ASN A 25 11.55 -31.16 -14.46
CA ASN A 25 11.01 -30.56 -15.68
C ASN A 25 9.48 -30.47 -15.65
N SER A 26 8.91 -29.52 -14.89
CA SER A 26 7.53 -29.09 -15.13
C SER A 26 7.55 -27.95 -16.15
N GLU A 27 7.35 -28.27 -17.43
CA GLU A 27 6.99 -27.27 -18.44
C GLU A 27 5.66 -26.63 -18.03
N CYS A 28 5.57 -25.29 -17.95
CA CYS A 28 4.29 -24.64 -17.72
C CYS A 28 3.32 -25.02 -18.86
N PRO A 29 2.06 -25.38 -18.55
CA PRO A 29 1.07 -25.61 -19.59
C PRO A 29 0.97 -24.38 -20.49
N ALA A 30 0.87 -24.59 -21.80
CA ALA A 30 0.65 -23.48 -22.73
C ALA A 30 -0.58 -22.69 -22.27
N PRO A 31 -0.50 -21.34 -22.20
CA PRO A 31 -1.66 -20.55 -21.82
C PRO A 31 -2.80 -20.87 -22.81
N PRO A 32 -4.05 -21.01 -22.33
CA PRO A 32 -5.18 -21.19 -23.23
C PRO A 32 -5.21 -20.04 -24.26
N PRO A 33 -5.69 -20.26 -25.51
CA PRO A 33 -5.71 -19.22 -26.55
C PRO A 33 -6.36 -17.90 -26.11
N VAL A 34 -7.33 -17.98 -25.21
CA VAL A 34 -8.03 -16.87 -24.55
C VAL A 34 -7.04 -15.90 -23.84
N HIS A 35 -5.91 -16.37 -23.34
CA HIS A 35 -4.93 -15.55 -22.63
C HIS A 35 -4.06 -14.71 -23.56
N GLU A 36 -3.71 -15.22 -24.75
CA GLU A 36 -2.91 -14.47 -25.73
C GLU A 36 -3.72 -13.27 -26.27
N GLU A 37 -4.99 -13.48 -26.59
CA GLU A 37 -5.90 -12.42 -27.01
C GLU A 37 -6.13 -11.39 -25.88
N LEU A 38 -6.23 -11.85 -24.63
CA LEU A 38 -6.41 -10.97 -23.47
C LEU A 38 -5.14 -10.14 -23.17
N ASP A 39 -3.96 -10.72 -23.35
CA ASP A 39 -2.67 -10.04 -23.18
C ASP A 39 -2.53 -8.85 -24.16
N GLU A 40 -2.91 -9.03 -25.43
CA GLU A 40 -2.93 -7.93 -26.40
C GLU A 40 -4.05 -6.92 -26.08
N LEU A 41 -5.20 -7.40 -25.62
CA LEU A 41 -6.34 -6.56 -25.28
C LEU A 41 -6.01 -5.58 -24.14
N LEU A 42 -5.22 -5.95 -23.15
CA LEU A 42 -4.89 -5.05 -22.04
C LEU A 42 -3.92 -3.93 -22.43
N LEU A 43 -3.13 -4.09 -23.50
CA LEU A 43 -2.17 -3.06 -23.93
C LEU A 43 -2.87 -1.93 -24.71
N PRO A 44 -2.37 -0.69 -24.66
CA PRO A 44 -2.89 0.39 -25.48
C PRO A 44 -2.71 0.06 -26.97
N GLN A 45 -3.73 0.34 -27.79
CA GLN A 45 -3.62 0.15 -29.25
C GLN A 45 -2.61 1.15 -29.82
N CYS A 46 -1.65 0.66 -30.60
CA CYS A 46 -0.73 1.49 -31.37
C CYS A 46 -1.32 1.84 -32.74
N GLY A 47 -1.44 3.12 -33.06
CA GLY A 47 -1.89 3.60 -34.38
C GLY A 47 -3.41 3.85 -34.46
N SER A 48 -3.86 4.52 -35.53
CA SER A 48 -5.30 4.55 -35.87
C SER A 48 -5.84 3.14 -35.84
N PRO A 49 -7.09 2.90 -35.41
CA PRO A 49 -7.66 1.56 -35.29
C PRO A 49 -7.48 0.86 -36.63
N THR A 50 -6.40 0.08 -36.74
CA THR A 50 -6.21 -0.86 -37.83
C THR A 50 -7.33 -1.84 -37.59
N THR A 51 -8.43 -1.68 -38.33
CA THR A 51 -9.18 -2.69 -39.08
C THR A 51 -8.82 -4.17 -38.80
N ILE A 52 -8.65 -4.52 -37.54
CA ILE A 52 -8.76 -5.84 -36.94
C ILE A 52 -10.07 -5.73 -36.13
N SER A 53 -11.20 -5.31 -36.66
CA SER A 53 -11.96 -5.83 -37.79
C SER A 53 -13.38 -5.97 -37.24
N THR A 54 -14.08 -4.84 -37.10
CA THR A 54 -15.54 -4.77 -37.29
C THR A 54 -15.97 -5.57 -38.53
N THR A 55 -15.03 -5.74 -39.45
CA THR A 55 -15.07 -6.52 -40.64
C THR A 55 -14.99 -8.06 -40.47
N GLN A 56 -14.45 -8.73 -39.44
CA GLN A 56 -14.29 -10.21 -39.53
C GLN A 56 -15.55 -10.93 -39.06
N PHE A 57 -16.22 -10.39 -38.04
CA PHE A 57 -17.53 -10.87 -37.59
C PHE A 57 -18.65 -10.50 -38.57
N CYS A 58 -18.51 -9.39 -39.31
CA CYS A 58 -19.49 -8.91 -40.29
C CYS A 58 -19.11 -9.11 -41.78
N GLN A 59 -17.95 -9.70 -42.12
CA GLN A 59 -17.57 -10.06 -43.50
C GLN A 59 -17.63 -11.56 -43.80
N SER A 60 -17.84 -12.44 -42.81
CA SER A 60 -18.03 -13.86 -43.07
C SER A 60 -19.38 -14.34 -42.52
N GLU A 61 -20.32 -14.54 -43.45
CA GLU A 61 -21.59 -15.27 -43.30
C GLU A 61 -22.66 -14.76 -42.29
N THR A 62 -22.43 -13.69 -41.54
CA THR A 62 -23.41 -13.15 -40.58
C THR A 62 -24.42 -12.18 -41.23
N PRO A 63 -25.75 -12.38 -41.09
CA PRO A 63 -26.77 -11.47 -41.62
C PRO A 63 -26.59 -10.02 -41.15
N GLN A 64 -26.65 -9.05 -42.07
CA GLN A 64 -26.41 -7.62 -41.83
C GLN A 64 -27.28 -7.01 -40.70
N ASN A 65 -28.50 -7.52 -40.53
CA ASN A 65 -29.43 -7.11 -39.46
C ASN A 65 -28.94 -7.47 -38.05
N LEU A 66 -28.15 -8.53 -37.90
CA LEU A 66 -27.58 -8.95 -36.60
C LEU A 66 -26.41 -8.05 -36.20
N CYS A 67 -25.58 -7.64 -37.16
CA CYS A 67 -24.50 -6.68 -36.91
C CYS A 67 -25.04 -5.31 -36.45
N THR A 68 -26.11 -4.79 -37.08
CA THR A 68 -26.75 -3.54 -36.65
C THR A 68 -27.33 -3.65 -35.24
N ALA A 69 -28.00 -4.76 -34.92
CA ALA A 69 -28.58 -4.95 -33.58
C ALA A 69 -27.51 -5.01 -32.47
N GLU A 70 -26.32 -5.52 -32.79
CA GLU A 70 -25.20 -5.60 -31.87
C GLU A 70 -24.48 -4.27 -31.69
N GLU A 71 -24.25 -3.51 -32.76
CA GLU A 71 -23.73 -2.14 -32.66
C GLU A 71 -24.66 -1.26 -31.82
N GLU A 72 -25.98 -1.34 -32.07
CA GLU A 72 -26.96 -0.67 -31.23
C GLU A 72 -26.94 -1.15 -29.77
N ARG A 73 -26.64 -2.43 -29.52
CA ARG A 73 -26.49 -2.95 -28.14
C ARG A 73 -25.30 -2.29 -27.46
N ILE A 74 -24.15 -2.20 -28.12
CA ILE A 74 -22.95 -1.54 -27.58
C ILE A 74 -23.21 -0.05 -27.35
N ASP A 75 -23.84 0.64 -28.30
CA ASP A 75 -24.19 2.05 -28.17
C ASP A 75 -25.15 2.30 -26.99
N ARG A 76 -26.14 1.41 -26.79
CA ARG A 76 -27.04 1.45 -25.63
C ARG A 76 -26.30 1.22 -24.32
N ILE A 77 -25.37 0.27 -24.28
CA ILE A 77 -24.54 0.00 -23.09
C ILE A 77 -23.72 1.25 -22.75
N VAL A 78 -22.97 1.78 -23.72
CA VAL A 78 -22.12 2.96 -23.48
C VAL A 78 -22.97 4.15 -23.07
N SER A 79 -24.08 4.41 -23.76
CA SER A 79 -25.00 5.51 -23.41
C SER A 79 -25.64 5.34 -22.02
N GLY A 80 -25.84 4.10 -21.55
CA GLY A 80 -26.35 3.81 -20.20
C GLY A 80 -25.28 3.91 -19.10
N ILE A 81 -24.00 3.82 -19.47
CA ILE A 81 -22.87 3.96 -18.55
C ILE A 81 -22.41 5.43 -18.46
N VAL A 82 -22.58 6.21 -19.53
CA VAL A 82 -22.28 7.64 -19.59
C VAL A 82 -23.22 8.40 -18.67
N GLY A 83 -22.78 8.62 -17.43
CA GLY A 83 -23.48 9.42 -16.43
C GLY A 83 -23.39 10.90 -16.74
N CYS A 84 -22.87 11.67 -15.78
CA CYS A 84 -22.77 13.14 -15.88
C CYS A 84 -21.64 13.66 -16.75
N LEU A 85 -20.69 12.80 -17.08
CA LEU A 85 -19.61 13.12 -17.99
C LEU A 85 -20.10 13.03 -19.43
N GLN A 86 -20.47 14.17 -20.03
CA GLN A 86 -20.89 14.19 -21.44
C GLN A 86 -19.76 13.77 -22.41
N ASP A 87 -18.50 13.95 -21.99
CA ASP A 87 -17.29 13.55 -22.72
C ASP A 87 -16.38 12.67 -21.84
N ILE A 88 -16.80 11.41 -21.65
CA ILE A 88 -16.02 10.43 -20.88
C ILE A 88 -14.64 10.21 -21.47
N ARG A 89 -14.52 10.15 -22.80
CA ARG A 89 -13.26 9.84 -23.49
C ARG A 89 -12.16 10.81 -23.11
N HIS A 90 -12.46 12.11 -23.11
CA HIS A 90 -11.47 13.16 -22.87
C HIS A 90 -11.39 13.64 -21.41
N THR A 91 -12.17 13.05 -20.50
CA THR A 91 -12.13 13.38 -19.07
C THR A 91 -10.86 12.85 -18.38
N ALA A 92 -10.31 13.64 -17.45
CA ALA A 92 -9.32 13.17 -16.48
C ALA A 92 -9.96 12.11 -15.57
N ALA A 93 -9.60 10.86 -15.80
CA ALA A 93 -10.11 9.70 -15.08
C ALA A 93 -9.11 9.27 -14.01
N TYR A 94 -9.49 9.36 -12.73
CA TYR A 94 -8.64 9.07 -11.58
C TYR A 94 -9.43 8.42 -10.45
N ASP A 95 -8.77 7.54 -9.68
CA ASP A 95 -9.44 6.64 -8.71
C ASP A 95 -10.19 7.38 -7.58
N MET A 96 -9.72 8.55 -7.15
CA MET A 96 -10.39 9.31 -6.07
C MET A 96 -11.67 10.04 -6.53
N SER A 97 -11.96 10.08 -7.84
CA SER A 97 -13.21 10.66 -8.33
C SER A 97 -14.38 9.69 -8.10
N THR A 98 -15.39 10.14 -7.37
CA THR A 98 -16.59 9.34 -7.10
C THR A 98 -17.31 8.94 -8.40
N GLU A 99 -17.43 9.84 -9.36
CA GLU A 99 -18.03 9.57 -10.69
C GLU A 99 -17.20 8.56 -11.49
N PHE A 100 -15.87 8.67 -11.48
CA PHE A 100 -14.99 7.68 -12.12
C PHE A 100 -15.27 6.28 -11.56
N MET A 101 -15.26 6.12 -10.24
CA MET A 101 -15.49 4.82 -9.60
C MET A 101 -16.91 4.29 -9.83
N SER A 102 -17.91 5.16 -9.91
CA SER A 102 -19.28 4.80 -10.29
C SER A 102 -19.35 4.22 -11.71
N ILE A 103 -18.66 4.85 -12.67
CA ILE A 103 -18.59 4.38 -14.05
C ILE A 103 -17.81 3.05 -14.13
N VAL A 104 -16.68 2.92 -13.43
CA VAL A 104 -15.92 1.65 -13.34
C VAL A 104 -16.82 0.52 -12.84
N ALA A 105 -17.59 0.76 -11.79
CA ALA A 105 -18.51 -0.24 -11.24
C ALA A 105 -19.58 -0.65 -12.27
N LYS A 106 -20.16 0.30 -13.03
CA LYS A 106 -21.14 0.00 -14.07
C LYS A 106 -20.56 -0.81 -15.23
N ILE A 107 -19.33 -0.48 -15.67
CA ILE A 107 -18.63 -1.25 -16.73
C ILE A 107 -18.36 -2.66 -16.22
N THR A 108 -17.83 -2.79 -15.00
CA THR A 108 -17.54 -4.08 -14.36
C THR A 108 -18.82 -4.92 -14.26
N ASP A 109 -19.92 -4.36 -13.74
CA ASP A 109 -21.22 -5.03 -13.63
C ASP A 109 -21.76 -5.48 -15.00
N THR A 110 -21.45 -4.74 -16.06
CA THR A 110 -21.88 -5.10 -17.42
C THR A 110 -21.06 -6.28 -17.94
N LEU A 111 -19.75 -6.27 -17.76
CA LEU A 111 -18.86 -7.38 -18.12
C LEU A 111 -19.22 -8.65 -17.33
N MET A 112 -19.48 -8.53 -16.03
CA MET A 112 -19.81 -9.65 -15.15
C MET A 112 -21.15 -10.34 -15.49
N LYS A 113 -22.03 -9.69 -16.26
CA LYS A 113 -23.29 -10.30 -16.74
C LYS A 113 -23.08 -11.29 -17.89
N GLU A 114 -21.94 -11.23 -18.57
CA GLU A 114 -21.63 -12.17 -19.64
C GLU A 114 -21.43 -13.58 -19.08
N LYS A 115 -21.92 -14.58 -19.83
CA LYS A 115 -21.99 -15.96 -19.33
C LYS A 115 -20.63 -16.63 -19.36
N THR A 116 -19.88 -16.42 -20.44
CA THR A 116 -18.58 -17.06 -20.68
C THR A 116 -17.44 -16.04 -20.70
N ALA A 117 -16.22 -16.50 -20.47
CA ALA A 117 -15.01 -15.70 -20.60
C ALA A 117 -14.89 -15.05 -21.99
N ASN A 118 -15.20 -15.80 -23.05
CA ASN A 118 -15.14 -15.32 -24.43
C ASN A 118 -16.16 -14.21 -24.71
N ASP A 119 -17.40 -14.36 -24.23
CA ASP A 119 -18.43 -13.33 -24.38
C ASP A 119 -18.02 -12.03 -23.65
N MET A 120 -17.44 -12.18 -22.45
CA MET A 120 -16.92 -11.06 -21.67
C MET A 120 -15.77 -10.36 -22.39
N MET A 121 -14.81 -11.11 -22.92
CA MET A 121 -13.67 -10.56 -23.66
C MET A 121 -14.10 -9.88 -24.96
N TYR A 122 -15.03 -10.49 -25.68
CA TYR A 122 -15.61 -9.90 -26.87
C TYR A 122 -16.26 -8.55 -26.55
N LEU A 123 -17.13 -8.51 -25.53
CA LEU A 123 -17.75 -7.25 -25.09
C LEU A 123 -16.69 -6.24 -24.62
N ALA A 124 -15.69 -6.68 -23.84
CA ALA A 124 -14.61 -5.82 -23.38
C ALA A 124 -13.84 -5.20 -24.55
N ASN A 125 -13.53 -5.97 -25.60
CA ASN A 125 -12.88 -5.44 -26.79
C ASN A 125 -13.75 -4.40 -27.51
N ARG A 126 -15.05 -4.70 -27.72
CA ARG A 126 -15.99 -3.76 -28.32
C ARG A 126 -16.12 -2.46 -27.52
N LEU A 127 -16.12 -2.55 -26.19
CA LEU A 127 -16.13 -1.38 -25.30
C LEU A 127 -14.83 -0.58 -25.40
N LYS A 128 -13.66 -1.23 -25.46
CA LYS A 128 -12.35 -0.58 -25.60
C LYS A 128 -12.26 0.27 -26.87
N GLU A 129 -12.75 -0.26 -27.99
CA GLU A 129 -12.70 0.40 -29.30
C GLU A 129 -13.74 1.50 -29.49
N HIS A 130 -14.78 1.52 -28.65
CA HIS A 130 -15.89 2.44 -28.79
C HIS A 130 -15.42 3.92 -28.68
N PRO A 131 -15.84 4.81 -29.60
CA PRO A 131 -15.28 6.16 -29.73
C PRO A 131 -15.57 7.10 -28.55
N LYS A 132 -16.45 6.72 -27.62
CA LYS A 132 -16.72 7.45 -26.36
C LYS A 132 -16.05 6.83 -25.14
N MET A 133 -15.42 5.66 -25.27
CA MET A 133 -14.82 4.97 -24.14
C MET A 133 -13.50 5.61 -23.73
N ASN A 134 -13.30 5.67 -22.43
CA ASN A 134 -12.07 6.13 -21.81
C ASN A 134 -11.23 4.91 -21.45
N TYR A 135 -10.01 4.82 -21.97
CA TYR A 135 -9.16 3.64 -21.80
C TYR A 135 -8.86 3.33 -20.32
N ARG A 136 -8.69 4.35 -19.47
CA ARG A 136 -8.44 4.15 -18.03
C ARG A 136 -9.66 3.54 -17.32
N LEU A 137 -10.86 4.06 -17.61
CA LEU A 137 -12.12 3.50 -17.09
C LEU A 137 -12.30 2.05 -17.51
N TRP A 138 -12.09 1.77 -18.80
CA TRP A 138 -12.17 0.42 -19.34
C TRP A 138 -11.15 -0.52 -18.68
N LEU A 139 -9.88 -0.12 -18.61
CA LEU A 139 -8.81 -0.94 -18.05
C LEU A 139 -9.08 -1.25 -16.57
N ARG A 140 -9.43 -0.23 -15.79
CA ARG A 140 -9.74 -0.39 -14.36
C ARG A 140 -10.92 -1.35 -14.12
N ALA A 141 -11.95 -1.27 -14.96
CA ALA A 141 -13.11 -2.16 -14.91
C ALA A 141 -12.76 -3.59 -15.37
N MET A 142 -11.96 -3.73 -16.43
CA MET A 142 -11.52 -5.04 -16.93
C MET A 142 -10.66 -5.77 -15.90
N LEU A 143 -9.70 -5.09 -15.27
CA LEU A 143 -8.91 -5.64 -14.17
C LEU A 143 -9.80 -6.14 -13.03
N SER A 144 -10.83 -5.36 -12.67
CA SER A 144 -11.79 -5.72 -11.63
C SER A 144 -12.66 -6.93 -12.02
N ALA A 145 -13.04 -7.05 -13.29
CA ALA A 145 -13.86 -8.16 -13.79
C ALA A 145 -13.07 -9.48 -13.85
N ILE A 146 -11.82 -9.43 -14.32
CA ILE A 146 -10.91 -10.60 -14.38
C ILE A 146 -10.72 -11.19 -12.98
N GLU A 147 -10.42 -10.36 -11.99
CA GLU A 147 -10.21 -10.81 -10.60
C GLU A 147 -11.47 -11.39 -9.94
N ARG A 148 -12.66 -11.07 -10.45
CA ARG A 148 -13.94 -11.62 -9.97
C ARG A 148 -14.36 -12.90 -10.71
N ARG A 149 -13.63 -13.31 -11.74
CA ARG A 149 -13.85 -14.57 -12.47
C ARG A 149 -12.59 -15.45 -12.47
N PRO A 150 -12.07 -15.81 -11.28
CA PRO A 150 -10.81 -16.53 -11.16
C PRO A 150 -10.81 -17.91 -11.83
N ASP A 151 -11.97 -18.55 -11.96
CA ASP A 151 -12.10 -19.84 -12.67
C ASP A 151 -11.97 -19.69 -14.19
N ASP A 152 -12.51 -18.61 -14.75
CA ASP A 152 -12.49 -18.34 -16.19
C ASP A 152 -11.14 -17.79 -16.66
N PHE A 153 -10.46 -17.03 -15.81
CA PHE A 153 -9.15 -16.40 -16.09
C PHE A 153 -8.04 -17.01 -15.26
N LYS A 154 -8.17 -18.29 -14.92
CA LYS A 154 -7.16 -19.04 -14.18
C LYS A 154 -5.83 -19.05 -14.95
N GLY A 155 -4.74 -18.69 -14.28
CA GLY A 155 -3.42 -18.55 -14.94
C GLY A 155 -3.25 -17.25 -15.73
N PHE A 156 -4.22 -16.32 -15.69
CA PHE A 156 -4.07 -15.03 -16.35
C PHE A 156 -3.07 -14.14 -15.61
N GLN A 157 -2.34 -13.38 -16.41
CA GLN A 157 -1.14 -12.69 -16.02
C GLN A 157 -1.24 -11.21 -16.47
N PHE A 158 -1.18 -10.27 -15.52
CA PHE A 158 -1.24 -8.84 -15.81
C PHE A 158 0.12 -8.27 -16.23
N HIS A 159 0.18 -7.57 -17.37
CA HIS A 159 1.36 -6.78 -17.73
C HIS A 159 1.77 -5.81 -16.61
N GLN A 160 3.04 -5.43 -16.57
CA GLN A 160 3.47 -4.34 -15.71
C GLN A 160 2.71 -3.07 -16.07
N SER A 161 2.27 -2.30 -15.08
CA SER A 161 1.36 -1.18 -15.33
C SER A 161 1.97 -0.10 -16.23
N VAL A 162 3.30 0.03 -16.27
CA VAL A 162 4.00 0.92 -17.21
C VAL A 162 3.80 0.51 -18.68
N GLN A 163 3.56 -0.77 -18.98
CA GLN A 163 3.32 -1.24 -20.34
C GLN A 163 1.88 -0.92 -20.79
N ALA A 164 0.92 -1.00 -19.86
CA ALA A 164 -0.48 -0.67 -20.12
C ALA A 164 -0.73 0.86 -20.13
N MET A 165 -0.09 1.60 -19.22
CA MET A 165 -0.29 3.03 -19.03
C MET A 165 1.04 3.78 -18.89
N PRO A 166 1.90 3.81 -19.92
CA PRO A 166 3.26 4.36 -19.81
C PRO A 166 3.29 5.82 -19.33
N HIS A 167 2.26 6.61 -19.65
CA HIS A 167 2.14 8.01 -19.24
C HIS A 167 1.90 8.26 -17.74
N TYR A 168 1.47 7.24 -17.00
CA TYR A 168 1.34 7.28 -15.53
C TYR A 168 2.68 7.02 -14.82
N TYR A 169 3.69 6.53 -15.53
CA TYR A 169 4.96 6.13 -14.95
C TYR A 169 6.16 6.86 -15.55
N LEU A 170 6.01 7.42 -16.75
CA LEU A 170 7.08 8.04 -17.53
C LEU A 170 6.75 9.50 -17.84
N SER A 171 7.78 10.34 -17.82
CA SER A 171 7.63 11.74 -18.17
C SER A 171 7.30 11.93 -19.65
N ALA A 172 6.66 13.05 -19.99
CA ALA A 172 6.39 13.38 -21.40
C ALA A 172 7.67 13.36 -22.26
N LYS A 173 8.78 13.86 -21.71
CA LYS A 173 10.11 13.84 -22.34
C LYS A 173 10.60 12.40 -22.61
N THR A 174 10.48 11.50 -21.63
CA THR A 174 10.85 10.10 -21.79
C THR A 174 9.97 9.42 -22.85
N LEU A 175 8.66 9.65 -22.83
CA LEU A 175 7.75 9.11 -23.84
C LEU A 175 8.11 9.60 -25.25
N ASP A 176 8.40 10.88 -25.42
CA ASP A 176 8.78 11.42 -26.72
C ASP A 176 10.14 10.87 -27.19
N THR A 177 11.06 10.61 -26.25
CA THR A 177 12.32 9.92 -26.56
C THR A 177 12.06 8.49 -27.05
N LEU A 178 11.19 7.74 -26.37
CA LEU A 178 10.81 6.38 -26.76
C LEU A 178 10.10 6.32 -28.12
N LYS A 179 9.22 7.30 -28.43
CA LYS A 179 8.54 7.42 -29.73
C LYS A 179 9.52 7.70 -30.86
N ASN A 180 10.54 8.52 -30.59
CA ASN A 180 11.54 8.94 -31.57
C ASN A 180 12.73 7.98 -31.68
N ALA A 181 12.80 6.95 -30.83
CA ALA A 181 13.87 5.94 -30.86
C ALA A 181 13.86 5.19 -32.21
N ARG A 182 14.95 5.36 -32.98
CA ARG A 182 15.11 4.75 -34.31
C ARG A 182 15.50 3.27 -34.24
N ASP A 183 16.09 2.86 -33.13
CA ASP A 183 16.60 1.52 -32.89
C ASP A 183 15.82 0.87 -31.73
N GLU A 184 15.47 -0.40 -31.88
CA GLU A 184 14.79 -1.21 -30.86
C GLU A 184 15.76 -1.70 -29.77
N GLU A 185 17.08 -1.60 -30.00
CA GLU A 185 18.09 -2.00 -29.01
C GLU A 185 18.50 -0.89 -28.05
N THR A 186 18.41 0.37 -28.46
CA THR A 186 18.83 1.51 -27.62
C THR A 186 17.89 1.69 -26.43
N CYS A 187 18.44 1.61 -25.22
CA CYS A 187 17.66 1.72 -24.00
C CYS A 187 17.53 3.17 -23.53
N THR A 188 16.30 3.65 -23.34
CA THR A 188 16.04 4.97 -22.75
C THR A 188 16.12 4.86 -21.24
N LEU A 189 17.20 5.40 -20.64
CA LEU A 189 17.40 5.39 -19.19
C LEU A 189 16.48 6.38 -18.47
N VAL A 190 15.86 5.93 -17.38
CA VAL A 190 15.13 6.72 -16.40
C VAL A 190 15.79 6.52 -15.04
N ASP A 191 16.22 7.62 -14.45
CA ASP A 191 16.93 7.68 -13.17
C ASP A 191 16.55 8.95 -12.40
N GLU A 192 17.24 9.22 -11.30
CA GLU A 192 16.97 10.37 -10.42
C GLU A 192 17.07 11.74 -11.13
N SER A 193 17.63 11.81 -12.34
CA SER A 193 17.74 13.06 -13.09
C SER A 193 16.38 13.65 -13.50
N GLU A 194 15.35 12.80 -13.65
CA GLU A 194 14.00 13.23 -13.98
C GLU A 194 13.33 13.97 -12.80
N GLY A 195 13.72 13.68 -11.56
CA GLY A 195 13.15 14.24 -10.34
C GLY A 195 13.97 15.35 -9.66
N ILE A 196 15.04 15.85 -10.28
CA ILE A 196 15.97 16.84 -9.66
C ILE A 196 15.24 18.05 -9.06
N ALA A 197 14.16 18.50 -9.69
CA ALA A 197 13.37 19.64 -9.23
C ALA A 197 12.66 19.41 -7.88
N ASN A 198 12.59 18.15 -7.41
CA ASN A 198 12.03 17.76 -6.11
C ASN A 198 13.05 17.83 -4.96
N ALA A 199 14.28 18.32 -5.22
CA ALA A 199 15.31 18.62 -4.22
C ALA A 199 15.64 17.43 -3.27
N GLU A 200 15.69 17.66 -1.96
CA GLU A 200 16.10 16.65 -0.96
C GLU A 200 15.26 15.37 -1.03
N GLU A 201 13.96 15.51 -1.28
CA GLU A 201 13.04 14.39 -1.38
C GLU A 201 13.35 13.52 -2.63
N ASN A 202 14.11 14.00 -3.61
CA ASN A 202 14.57 13.20 -4.76
C ASN A 202 15.58 12.11 -4.38
N LEU A 203 16.18 12.16 -3.17
CA LEU A 203 17.01 11.08 -2.65
C LEU A 203 16.25 9.74 -2.59
N LEU A 204 14.92 9.80 -2.46
CA LEU A 204 14.03 8.64 -2.41
C LEU A 204 13.33 8.37 -3.76
N PHE A 205 13.82 8.91 -4.87
CA PHE A 205 13.29 8.65 -6.22
C PHE A 205 13.14 7.15 -6.49
N TYR A 206 14.19 6.37 -6.22
CA TYR A 206 14.21 4.91 -6.43
C TYR A 206 13.19 4.13 -5.61
N PHE A 207 12.56 4.75 -4.62
CA PHE A 207 11.53 4.14 -3.79
C PHE A 207 10.15 4.70 -4.14
N ARG A 208 9.98 6.02 -4.13
CA ARG A 208 8.67 6.66 -4.39
C ARG A 208 8.21 6.51 -5.83
N GLU A 209 9.15 6.57 -6.77
CA GLU A 209 8.88 6.59 -8.21
C GLU A 209 9.17 5.24 -8.89
N ASP A 210 9.50 4.22 -8.09
CA ASP A 210 9.68 2.84 -8.56
C ASP A 210 8.41 2.33 -9.26
N ILE A 211 8.60 1.72 -10.43
CA ILE A 211 7.50 1.22 -11.25
C ILE A 211 6.77 0.07 -10.56
N GLY A 212 7.50 -0.83 -9.91
CA GLY A 212 6.95 -2.01 -9.25
C GLY A 212 6.07 -1.66 -8.06
N ILE A 213 6.51 -0.77 -7.17
CA ILE A 213 5.74 -0.41 -5.97
C ILE A 213 4.47 0.39 -6.33
N ASN A 214 4.55 1.29 -7.32
CA ASN A 214 3.37 2.03 -7.81
C ASN A 214 2.39 1.10 -8.51
N SER A 215 2.89 0.12 -9.29
CA SER A 215 2.06 -0.94 -9.88
C SER A 215 1.37 -1.75 -8.78
N HIS A 216 2.12 -2.19 -7.77
CA HIS A 216 1.56 -2.92 -6.62
C HIS A 216 0.44 -2.16 -5.93
N HIS A 217 0.62 -0.87 -5.62
CA HIS A 217 -0.39 -0.06 -4.96
C HIS A 217 -1.65 0.11 -5.83
N GLY A 218 -1.47 0.37 -7.13
CA GLY A 218 -2.59 0.42 -8.09
C GLY A 218 -3.34 -0.91 -8.20
N TYR A 219 -2.64 -2.05 -8.28
CA TYR A 219 -3.27 -3.38 -8.33
C TYR A 219 -3.91 -3.78 -7.00
N TRP A 220 -3.31 -3.43 -5.87
CA TRP A 220 -3.88 -3.70 -4.56
C TRP A 220 -5.24 -3.02 -4.41
N HIS A 221 -5.34 -1.73 -4.75
CA HIS A 221 -6.62 -1.02 -4.78
C HIS A 221 -7.52 -1.49 -5.92
N ALA A 222 -6.98 -2.12 -6.97
CA ALA A 222 -7.79 -2.75 -8.00
C ALA A 222 -8.53 -3.98 -7.48
N ILE A 223 -7.84 -4.82 -6.72
CA ILE A 223 -8.35 -6.05 -6.11
C ILE A 223 -9.25 -5.71 -4.92
N HIS A 224 -8.78 -4.87 -4.00
CA HIS A 224 -9.42 -4.55 -2.71
C HIS A 224 -10.20 -3.23 -2.74
N GLY A 225 -10.74 -2.84 -3.89
CA GLY A 225 -11.30 -1.50 -4.11
C GLY A 225 -12.41 -1.09 -3.13
N HIS A 226 -12.37 0.14 -2.63
CA HIS A 226 -13.31 0.63 -1.62
C HIS A 226 -14.78 0.64 -2.07
N ASN A 227 -15.06 0.85 -3.36
CA ASN A 227 -16.40 0.83 -3.95
C ASN A 227 -16.78 -0.54 -4.54
N ARG A 228 -16.07 -1.61 -4.16
CA ARG A 228 -16.39 -2.98 -4.61
C ARG A 228 -17.77 -3.38 -4.08
N LYS A 229 -18.74 -3.50 -5.00
CA LYS A 229 -20.03 -4.12 -4.70
C LYS A 229 -19.84 -5.56 -4.24
N PRO A 230 -20.75 -6.08 -3.41
CA PRO A 230 -20.70 -7.46 -3.02
C PRO A 230 -20.71 -8.38 -4.23
N ASP A 231 -19.83 -9.38 -4.26
CA ASP A 231 -19.76 -10.30 -5.39
C ASP A 231 -20.70 -11.50 -5.24
N ASN A 232 -21.38 -11.60 -4.11
CA ASN A 232 -22.46 -12.56 -3.90
C ASN A 232 -23.82 -11.85 -4.08
N LYS A 233 -24.69 -12.42 -4.91
CA LYS A 233 -26.01 -11.86 -5.26
C LYS A 233 -27.00 -11.88 -4.09
N ASP A 234 -26.74 -12.73 -3.10
CA ASP A 234 -27.52 -12.83 -1.87
C ASP A 234 -27.10 -11.77 -0.83
N CYS A 235 -26.12 -10.93 -1.17
CA CYS A 235 -25.69 -9.83 -0.32
C CYS A 235 -26.69 -8.68 -0.35
N PRO A 236 -26.96 -8.06 0.82
CA PRO A 236 -27.82 -6.90 0.86
C PRO A 236 -27.22 -5.74 0.07
N THR A 237 -28.04 -5.12 -0.79
CA THR A 237 -27.66 -3.95 -1.58
C THR A 237 -28.10 -2.63 -0.93
N ASP A 238 -28.76 -2.70 0.22
CA ASP A 238 -29.35 -1.58 0.95
C ASP A 238 -28.47 -1.08 2.12
N GLY A 239 -27.24 -1.58 2.23
CA GLY A 239 -26.31 -1.24 3.30
C GLY A 239 -26.59 -1.97 4.62
N SER A 240 -27.54 -2.91 4.65
CA SER A 240 -27.64 -3.84 5.78
C SER A 240 -26.47 -4.84 5.78
N PHE A 241 -26.02 -5.23 6.96
CA PHE A 241 -24.96 -6.23 7.07
C PHE A 241 -25.49 -7.58 6.58
N PRO A 242 -24.72 -8.32 5.75
CA PRO A 242 -25.11 -9.68 5.39
C PRO A 242 -25.25 -10.56 6.62
N ASN A 243 -26.03 -11.63 6.51
CA ASN A 243 -25.99 -12.71 7.49
C ASN A 243 -24.54 -13.20 7.63
N GLU A 244 -24.12 -13.58 8.85
CA GLU A 244 -22.72 -13.97 9.15
C GLU A 244 -22.18 -15.06 8.21
N ASP A 245 -23.05 -15.90 7.65
CA ASP A 245 -22.70 -17.00 6.74
C ASP A 245 -22.56 -16.60 5.25
N THR A 246 -22.85 -15.34 4.88
CA THR A 246 -22.83 -14.87 3.49
C THR A 246 -21.56 -14.04 3.21
N PRO A 247 -20.53 -14.61 2.54
CA PRO A 247 -19.31 -13.88 2.20
C PRO A 247 -19.59 -12.87 1.09
N CYS A 248 -19.76 -11.62 1.49
CA CYS A 248 -20.10 -10.52 0.57
C CYS A 248 -18.88 -9.76 0.06
N HIS A 249 -17.75 -9.89 0.72
CA HIS A 249 -16.53 -9.15 0.43
C HIS A 249 -15.33 -10.00 0.85
N GLU A 250 -14.15 -9.55 0.46
CA GLU A 250 -12.88 -10.13 0.86
C GLU A 250 -12.73 -10.17 2.38
N ASP A 251 -12.12 -11.25 2.84
CA ASP A 251 -11.83 -11.50 4.24
C ASP A 251 -10.91 -10.42 4.81
N ARG A 252 -11.25 -9.88 5.99
CA ARG A 252 -10.45 -8.93 6.77
C ARG A 252 -9.84 -7.75 5.97
N ARG A 253 -10.52 -7.28 4.92
CA ARG A 253 -9.97 -6.27 4.00
C ARG A 253 -9.70 -4.91 4.64
N GLY A 254 -10.41 -4.53 5.70
CA GLY A 254 -10.14 -3.30 6.45
C GLY A 254 -8.87 -3.43 7.28
N GLU A 255 -8.62 -4.60 7.85
CA GLU A 255 -7.35 -4.91 8.51
C GLU A 255 -6.20 -4.98 7.50
N LEU A 256 -6.43 -5.57 6.32
CA LEU A 256 -5.45 -5.62 5.23
C LEU A 256 -5.11 -4.22 4.70
N PHE A 257 -6.10 -3.32 4.59
CA PHE A 257 -5.88 -1.91 4.27
C PHE A 257 -4.91 -1.27 5.28
N TYR A 258 -5.14 -1.46 6.57
CA TYR A 258 -4.23 -0.98 7.62
C TYR A 258 -2.84 -1.60 7.47
N TYR A 259 -2.75 -2.93 7.36
CA TYR A 259 -1.49 -3.66 7.38
C TYR A 259 -0.61 -3.37 6.17
N MET A 260 -1.18 -3.36 4.96
CA MET A 260 -0.43 -3.07 3.73
C MET A 260 0.19 -1.68 3.79
N HIS A 261 -0.58 -0.64 4.14
CA HIS A 261 -0.07 0.73 4.26
C HIS A 261 0.91 0.89 5.42
N ARG A 262 0.71 0.20 6.55
CA ARG A 262 1.67 0.14 7.66
C ARG A 262 3.03 -0.41 7.20
N VAL A 263 3.03 -1.49 6.41
CA VAL A 263 4.26 -2.07 5.84
C VAL A 263 4.94 -1.08 4.90
N MET A 264 4.18 -0.39 4.05
CA MET A 264 4.72 0.67 3.18
C MET A 264 5.37 1.80 3.97
N LEU A 265 4.69 2.30 5.01
CA LEU A 265 5.21 3.36 5.88
C LEU A 265 6.48 2.91 6.62
N ALA A 266 6.49 1.70 7.18
CA ALA A 266 7.65 1.15 7.88
C ALA A 266 8.89 1.05 6.98
N LYS A 267 8.70 0.63 5.73
CA LYS A 267 9.76 0.61 4.72
C LYS A 267 10.20 2.02 4.30
N TYR A 268 9.27 2.94 4.06
CA TYR A 268 9.61 4.33 3.74
C TYR A 268 10.38 5.03 4.87
N HIS A 269 9.95 4.83 6.12
CA HIS A 269 10.69 5.29 7.31
C HIS A 269 12.12 4.74 7.33
N THR A 270 12.31 3.48 6.96
CA THR A 270 13.63 2.83 6.90
C THR A 270 14.49 3.39 5.75
N GLU A 271 13.92 3.68 4.59
CA GLU A 271 14.64 4.34 3.49
C GLU A 271 15.06 5.76 3.86
N ARG A 272 14.21 6.51 4.57
CA ARG A 272 14.58 7.83 5.11
C ARG A 272 15.83 7.75 6.00
N LEU A 273 15.89 6.75 6.89
CA LEU A 273 17.08 6.49 7.71
C LEU A 273 18.32 6.09 6.88
N SER A 274 18.12 5.35 5.79
CA SER A 274 19.20 4.99 4.84
C SER A 274 19.81 6.23 4.15
N HIS A 275 19.11 7.36 4.15
CA HIS A 275 19.55 8.66 3.64
C HIS A 275 19.78 9.72 4.73
N CYS A 276 19.70 9.34 6.01
CA CYS A 276 19.83 10.26 7.14
C CYS A 276 18.82 11.42 7.08
N LEU A 277 17.66 11.20 6.45
CA LEU A 277 16.59 12.16 6.35
C LEU A 277 15.86 12.28 7.70
N PRO A 278 15.30 13.47 8.00
CA PRO A 278 14.56 13.65 9.25
C PRO A 278 13.34 12.73 9.32
N PRO A 279 12.89 12.39 10.55
CA PRO A 279 11.68 11.60 10.76
C PRO A 279 10.48 12.19 10.02
N LEU A 280 9.69 11.32 9.40
CA LEU A 280 8.45 11.71 8.75
C LEU A 280 7.46 12.25 9.78
N LEU A 281 6.87 13.41 9.49
CA LEU A 281 5.85 14.03 10.34
C LEU A 281 4.46 13.82 9.74
N PRO A 282 3.44 13.42 10.54
CA PRO A 282 2.08 13.26 10.05
C PRO A 282 1.53 14.60 9.54
N PHE A 283 0.69 14.53 8.50
CA PHE A 283 -0.09 15.68 8.04
C PHE A 283 -1.45 15.68 8.72
N HIS A 284 -1.59 16.51 9.77
CA HIS A 284 -2.86 16.68 10.46
C HIS A 284 -3.79 17.59 9.67
N LEU A 285 -5.00 17.09 9.39
CA LEU A 285 -6.03 17.89 8.77
C LEU A 285 -6.44 19.05 9.71
N GLN A 286 -6.50 20.27 9.17
CA GLN A 286 -6.96 21.45 9.91
C GLN A 286 -7.52 22.50 8.94
N ILE A 287 -8.46 23.31 9.42
CA ILE A 287 -9.01 24.45 8.67
C ILE A 287 -7.87 25.44 8.39
N GLY A 288 -7.74 25.88 7.13
CA GLY A 288 -6.61 26.71 6.70
C GLY A 288 -5.25 26.02 6.76
N GLY A 289 -5.23 24.68 6.78
CA GLY A 289 -4.00 23.89 6.75
C GLY A 289 -3.14 24.19 5.51
N VAL A 290 -1.83 24.12 5.65
CA VAL A 290 -0.87 24.36 4.57
C VAL A 290 -0.02 23.13 4.35
N ILE A 291 0.13 22.72 3.10
CA ILE A 291 1.05 21.67 2.67
C ILE A 291 2.39 22.34 2.36
N ASP A 292 3.34 22.21 3.28
CA ASP A 292 4.71 22.72 3.15
C ASP A 292 5.52 22.01 2.05
N SER A 293 5.34 20.70 1.86
CA SER A 293 6.05 19.89 0.86
C SER A 293 5.46 20.06 -0.56
N GLY A 294 6.29 20.55 -1.48
CA GLY A 294 5.99 20.55 -2.91
C GLY A 294 6.35 19.24 -3.60
N TYR A 295 5.76 19.01 -4.78
CA TYR A 295 6.09 17.88 -5.66
C TYR A 295 5.79 18.22 -7.13
N ILE A 296 6.70 17.84 -8.02
CA ILE A 296 6.56 17.95 -9.47
C ILE A 296 6.60 16.53 -10.06
N PRO A 297 5.47 16.02 -10.58
CA PRO A 297 5.38 14.63 -11.04
C PRO A 297 5.99 14.40 -12.42
N HIS A 298 5.96 15.41 -13.31
CA HIS A 298 6.35 15.28 -14.73
C HIS A 298 5.51 14.31 -15.58
N LEU A 299 4.39 13.81 -15.04
CA LEU A 299 3.54 12.78 -15.65
C LEU A 299 2.33 13.33 -16.41
N GLY A 300 1.80 12.52 -17.34
CA GLY A 300 0.58 12.81 -18.10
C GLY A 300 -0.64 12.05 -17.57
N ILE A 301 -1.83 12.65 -17.67
CA ILE A 301 -3.12 11.96 -17.48
C ILE A 301 -3.70 11.53 -18.83
N ARG A 302 -3.67 12.45 -19.79
CA ARG A 302 -4.09 12.27 -21.19
C ARG A 302 -3.10 13.03 -22.09
N PRO A 303 -2.01 12.38 -22.51
CA PRO A 303 -1.03 13.04 -23.38
C PRO A 303 -1.63 13.52 -24.71
N GLU A 304 -2.67 12.87 -25.22
CA GLU A 304 -3.33 13.20 -26.49
C GLU A 304 -4.04 14.56 -26.49
N ASN A 305 -4.39 15.10 -25.33
CA ASN A 305 -5.00 16.42 -25.17
C ASN A 305 -4.21 17.33 -24.21
N ASN A 306 -2.93 17.01 -23.98
CA ASN A 306 -2.01 17.74 -23.10
C ASN A 306 -2.45 17.85 -21.63
N MET A 307 -3.30 16.95 -21.12
CA MET A 307 -3.62 16.94 -19.69
C MET A 307 -2.52 16.24 -18.89
N GLN A 308 -2.03 16.94 -17.86
CA GLN A 308 -0.93 16.50 -17.01
C GLN A 308 -1.39 16.36 -15.56
N TRP A 309 -0.65 15.57 -14.80
CA TRP A 309 -0.75 15.62 -13.35
C TRP A 309 -0.13 16.93 -12.88
N GLU A 310 -0.92 17.73 -12.17
CA GLU A 310 -0.49 19.06 -11.78
C GLU A 310 0.61 18.99 -10.73
N LYS A 311 1.57 19.92 -10.85
CA LYS A 311 2.58 20.14 -9.82
C LYS A 311 1.95 20.86 -8.62
N ARG A 312 2.43 20.53 -7.42
CA ARG A 312 2.13 21.28 -6.21
C ARG A 312 3.37 22.03 -5.74
N PRO A 313 3.41 23.36 -5.79
CA PRO A 313 4.48 24.13 -5.16
C PRO A 313 4.50 23.91 -3.63
N PRO A 314 5.62 24.21 -2.95
CA PRO A 314 5.64 24.19 -1.48
C PRO A 314 4.74 25.29 -0.90
N ASN A 315 4.28 25.08 0.33
CA ASN A 315 3.44 25.99 1.11
C ASN A 315 2.08 26.33 0.45
N VAL A 316 1.43 25.34 -0.14
CA VAL A 316 0.11 25.51 -0.74
C VAL A 316 -0.99 25.29 0.31
N PRO A 317 -1.94 26.22 0.49
CA PRO A 317 -3.10 26.01 1.34
C PRO A 317 -3.96 24.85 0.85
N LEU A 318 -4.43 24.02 1.78
CA LEU A 318 -5.46 23.03 1.50
C LEU A 318 -6.78 23.77 1.22
N PRO A 319 -7.54 23.39 0.19
CA PRO A 319 -8.88 23.93 0.00
C PRO A 319 -9.77 23.56 1.19
N ASP A 320 -10.56 24.52 1.69
CA ASP A 320 -11.51 24.26 2.78
C ASP A 320 -12.68 23.37 2.32
N GLU A 321 -12.99 23.41 1.02
CA GLU A 321 -14.05 22.64 0.39
C GLU A 321 -13.67 22.31 -1.06
N VAL A 322 -13.95 21.07 -1.47
CA VAL A 322 -13.85 20.62 -2.86
C VAL A 322 -15.22 20.13 -3.31
N MET A 323 -15.58 20.53 -4.53
CA MET A 323 -16.82 20.11 -5.18
C MET A 323 -16.51 18.95 -6.14
N GLU A 324 -17.27 17.87 -5.99
CA GLU A 324 -17.29 16.76 -6.95
C GLU A 324 -18.62 16.76 -7.70
N GLN A 325 -18.56 16.36 -8.98
CA GLN A 325 -19.75 16.06 -9.75
C GLN A 325 -19.99 14.57 -9.73
N ASN A 326 -21.25 14.18 -9.53
CA ASN A 326 -21.69 12.80 -9.46
C ASN A 326 -22.98 12.60 -10.23
N THR A 327 -23.20 11.39 -10.71
CA THR A 327 -24.47 10.95 -11.26
C THR A 327 -25.38 10.43 -10.15
N SER A 328 -26.64 10.86 -10.14
CA SER A 328 -27.68 10.33 -9.26
C SER A 328 -27.90 8.82 -9.46
N SER A 329 -28.53 8.19 -8.46
CA SER A 329 -28.86 6.75 -8.48
C SER A 329 -29.77 6.32 -9.63
N ASP A 330 -30.57 7.24 -10.20
CA ASP A 330 -31.40 7.00 -11.38
C ASP A 330 -30.66 7.15 -12.72
N ASN A 331 -29.35 7.44 -12.67
CA ASN A 331 -28.46 7.67 -13.82
C ASN A 331 -28.89 8.80 -14.77
N LYS A 332 -29.77 9.71 -14.34
CA LYS A 332 -30.34 10.76 -15.21
C LYS A 332 -29.99 12.17 -14.82
N THR A 333 -29.60 12.41 -13.57
CA THR A 333 -29.34 13.76 -13.06
C THR A 333 -27.95 13.92 -12.50
N CYS A 334 -27.39 15.12 -12.71
CA CYS A 334 -26.09 15.50 -12.17
C CYS A 334 -26.25 16.20 -10.84
N ILE A 335 -25.69 15.57 -9.82
CA ILE A 335 -25.65 16.05 -8.45
C ILE A 335 -24.23 16.53 -8.15
N ARG A 336 -24.14 17.52 -7.26
CA ARG A 336 -22.86 18.03 -6.76
C ARG A 336 -22.74 17.61 -5.31
N SER A 337 -21.66 16.93 -4.97
CA SER A 337 -21.27 16.64 -3.60
C SER A 337 -20.12 17.54 -3.21
N PHE A 338 -20.04 17.87 -1.92
CA PHE A 338 -18.98 18.70 -1.39
C PHE A 338 -18.26 17.95 -0.28
N THR A 339 -16.95 17.89 -0.40
CA THR A 339 -16.05 17.43 0.64
C THR A 339 -15.50 18.66 1.35
N SER A 340 -15.87 18.88 2.61
CA SER A 340 -15.34 20.01 3.39
C SER A 340 -14.44 19.54 4.52
N VAL A 341 -13.37 20.29 4.78
CA VAL A 341 -12.44 20.05 5.89
C VAL A 341 -13.20 20.01 7.22
N ARG A 342 -14.20 20.87 7.40
CA ARG A 342 -15.02 20.91 8.61
C ARG A 342 -15.77 19.60 8.84
N GLN A 343 -16.43 19.06 7.82
CA GLN A 343 -17.16 17.80 7.92
C GLN A 343 -16.20 16.64 8.26
N LEU A 344 -15.02 16.62 7.64
CA LEU A 344 -14.02 15.59 7.92
C LEU A 344 -13.49 15.65 9.36
N LEU A 345 -13.31 16.85 9.91
CA LEU A 345 -12.92 17.01 11.32
C LEU A 345 -14.00 16.46 12.28
N GLU A 346 -15.28 16.66 11.95
CA GLU A 346 -16.39 16.07 12.71
C GLU A 346 -16.40 14.53 12.61
N ASN A 347 -16.15 14.00 11.41
CA ASN A 347 -16.02 12.55 11.22
C ASN A 347 -14.84 11.96 11.99
N ILE A 348 -13.67 12.61 11.94
CA ILE A 348 -12.47 12.21 12.71
C ILE A 348 -12.78 12.19 14.21
N LEU A 349 -13.48 13.20 14.72
CA LEU A 349 -13.88 13.23 16.13
C LEU A 349 -14.76 12.02 16.50
N ASN A 350 -15.72 11.66 15.65
CA ASN A 350 -16.56 10.48 15.87
C ASN A 350 -15.76 9.17 15.84
N ILE A 351 -14.77 9.08 14.96
CA ILE A 351 -13.84 7.93 14.89
C ILE A 351 -12.98 7.86 16.16
N GLU A 352 -12.42 8.97 16.62
CA GLU A 352 -11.65 9.02 17.88
C GLU A 352 -12.50 8.64 19.09
N ILE A 353 -13.78 9.04 19.12
CA ILE A 353 -14.72 8.61 20.16
C ILE A 353 -14.88 7.09 20.11
N ALA A 354 -15.11 6.50 18.93
CA ALA A 354 -15.26 5.06 18.79
C ALA A 354 -14.00 4.29 19.25
N ILE A 355 -12.82 4.80 18.92
CA ILE A 355 -11.53 4.25 19.38
C ILE A 355 -11.41 4.31 20.90
N ARG A 356 -11.79 5.43 21.52
CA ARG A 356 -11.72 5.62 22.98
C ARG A 356 -12.72 4.76 23.75
N THR A 357 -13.91 4.56 23.21
CA THR A 357 -14.95 3.73 23.84
C THR A 357 -14.77 2.24 23.55
N GLY A 358 -14.05 1.90 22.48
CA GLY A 358 -13.95 0.52 21.97
C GLY A 358 -15.23 0.06 21.28
N GLU A 359 -16.12 0.98 20.89
CA GLU A 359 -17.42 0.69 20.31
C GLU A 359 -17.74 1.66 19.17
N TYR A 360 -18.32 1.19 18.06
CA TYR A 360 -18.85 2.02 16.99
C TYR A 360 -20.39 2.02 17.00
N VAL A 361 -20.99 3.02 16.35
CA VAL A 361 -22.44 3.16 16.15
C VAL A 361 -22.76 2.84 14.70
N SER A 362 -23.55 1.79 14.46
CA SER A 362 -23.95 1.42 13.10
C SER A 362 -25.08 2.33 12.55
N ASN A 363 -25.43 2.19 11.27
CA ASN A 363 -26.49 2.97 10.62
C ASN A 363 -27.87 2.89 11.32
N ASN A 364 -28.17 1.81 12.05
CA ASN A 364 -29.43 1.67 12.80
C ASN A 364 -29.36 2.27 14.22
N GLY A 365 -28.22 2.85 14.62
CA GLY A 365 -28.00 3.41 15.96
C GLY A 365 -27.51 2.43 17.02
N GLU A 366 -27.32 1.15 16.70
CA GLU A 366 -26.76 0.14 17.60
C GLU A 366 -25.27 0.37 17.85
N LYS A 367 -24.85 0.14 19.10
CA LYS A 367 -23.44 0.10 19.48
C LYS A 367 -22.89 -1.32 19.35
N ARG A 368 -21.72 -1.45 18.74
CA ARG A 368 -21.03 -2.74 18.56
C ARG A 368 -19.53 -2.61 18.85
N PRO A 369 -18.84 -3.69 19.28
CA PRO A 369 -17.40 -3.65 19.54
C PRO A 369 -16.61 -3.22 18.30
N LEU A 370 -15.64 -2.33 18.51
CA LEU A 370 -14.74 -1.90 17.45
C LEU A 370 -13.59 -2.90 17.29
N THR A 371 -13.35 -3.34 16.06
CA THR A 371 -12.17 -4.13 15.67
C THR A 371 -11.31 -3.34 14.69
N ILE A 372 -10.07 -3.77 14.49
CA ILE A 372 -9.18 -3.16 13.51
C ILE A 372 -9.73 -3.25 12.08
N ASP A 373 -10.43 -4.34 11.74
CA ASP A 373 -11.05 -4.50 10.43
C ASP A 373 -12.19 -3.50 10.21
N VAL A 374 -13.07 -3.33 11.19
CA VAL A 374 -14.14 -2.33 11.13
C VAL A 374 -13.55 -0.93 11.05
N LEU A 375 -12.53 -0.62 11.84
CA LEU A 375 -11.88 0.70 11.84
C LEU A 375 -11.20 1.01 10.51
N GLY A 376 -10.55 0.03 9.87
CA GLY A 376 -9.99 0.18 8.53
C GLY A 376 -11.06 0.49 7.48
N ASN A 377 -12.20 -0.20 7.54
CA ASN A 377 -13.34 0.07 6.66
C ASN A 377 -14.01 1.42 6.92
N MET A 378 -14.01 1.91 8.16
CA MET A 378 -14.49 3.25 8.51
C MET A 378 -13.57 4.36 8.00
N LEU A 379 -12.25 4.14 8.06
CA LEU A 379 -11.27 5.18 7.73
C LEU A 379 -11.06 5.37 6.23
N GLU A 380 -11.04 4.28 5.44
CA GLU A 380 -10.75 4.35 3.99
C GLU A 380 -11.65 5.35 3.25
N ALA A 381 -12.99 5.29 3.24
CA ALA A 381 -13.89 4.26 3.73
C ALA A 381 -14.32 3.32 2.58
N SER A 382 -14.70 2.10 2.90
CA SER A 382 -15.20 1.12 1.94
C SER A 382 -16.71 0.92 2.05
N GLY A 383 -17.29 0.14 1.13
CA GLY A 383 -18.68 -0.31 1.22
C GLY A 383 -19.04 -1.08 2.50
N LYS A 384 -18.07 -1.42 3.35
CA LYS A 384 -18.26 -1.99 4.70
C LYS A 384 -18.26 -0.94 5.81
N ASN A 385 -18.26 0.36 5.50
CA ASN A 385 -18.35 1.40 6.51
C ASN A 385 -19.67 1.25 7.29
N PRO A 386 -19.63 1.02 8.62
CA PRO A 386 -20.82 0.77 9.40
C PRO A 386 -21.78 1.95 9.49
N ASN A 387 -21.28 3.18 9.27
CA ASN A 387 -22.09 4.39 9.25
C ASN A 387 -21.38 5.52 8.49
N GLU A 388 -21.61 5.59 7.17
CA GLU A 388 -20.99 6.60 6.29
C GLU A 388 -21.35 8.04 6.68
N THR A 389 -22.56 8.28 7.21
CA THR A 389 -22.96 9.64 7.63
C THR A 389 -22.15 10.10 8.84
N LEU A 390 -21.92 9.20 9.80
CA LEU A 390 -21.23 9.53 11.05
C LEU A 390 -19.71 9.55 10.89
N TYR A 391 -19.16 8.59 10.13
CA TYR A 391 -17.72 8.35 10.01
C TYR A 391 -17.10 8.84 8.70
N GLY A 392 -17.91 9.18 7.70
CA GLY A 392 -17.44 9.74 6.43
C GLY A 392 -16.49 8.81 5.66
N SER A 393 -15.62 9.41 4.85
CA SER A 393 -14.58 8.70 4.08
C SER A 393 -13.23 9.40 4.24
N VAL A 394 -12.76 9.51 5.48
CA VAL A 394 -11.65 10.40 5.86
C VAL A 394 -10.42 10.24 4.96
N HIS A 395 -9.90 9.03 4.78
CA HIS A 395 -8.71 8.76 3.97
C HIS A 395 -8.89 9.21 2.51
N ASN A 396 -9.92 8.73 1.81
CA ASN A 396 -10.16 9.05 0.39
C ASN A 396 -10.44 10.55 0.20
N SER A 397 -11.24 11.16 1.08
CA SER A 397 -11.53 12.58 1.03
C SER A 397 -10.29 13.44 1.25
N GLY A 398 -9.34 12.99 2.10
CA GLY A 398 -8.05 13.66 2.25
C GLY A 398 -7.21 13.59 0.98
N HIS A 399 -7.21 12.47 0.27
CA HIS A 399 -6.57 12.37 -1.05
C HIS A 399 -7.18 13.36 -2.05
N ASP A 400 -8.51 13.46 -2.12
CA ASP A 400 -9.19 14.41 -3.02
C ASP A 400 -8.81 15.86 -2.70
N LEU A 401 -8.92 16.28 -1.43
CA LEU A 401 -8.51 17.62 -0.97
C LEU A 401 -7.05 17.94 -1.32
N ILE A 402 -6.13 17.00 -1.07
CA ILE A 402 -4.70 17.18 -1.38
C ILE A 402 -4.46 17.23 -2.90
N SER A 403 -5.18 16.42 -3.68
CA SER A 403 -5.05 16.40 -5.14
C SER A 403 -5.50 17.71 -5.78
N LYS A 404 -6.41 18.44 -5.12
CA LYS A 404 -6.91 19.77 -5.52
C LYS A 404 -6.17 20.93 -4.85
N ALA A 405 -5.22 20.66 -3.95
CA ALA A 405 -4.32 21.66 -3.38
C ALA A 405 -3.24 22.06 -4.39
N ILE A 406 -3.67 22.72 -5.47
CA ILE A 406 -2.86 23.23 -6.58
C ILE A 406 -2.87 24.77 -6.56
N THR A 407 -1.97 25.41 -7.30
CA THR A 407 -1.82 26.88 -7.24
C THR A 407 -3.13 27.65 -7.49
N PRO A 408 -3.40 28.76 -6.75
CA PRO A 408 -4.67 29.50 -6.82
C PRO A 408 -5.06 30.06 -8.20
N LYS A 409 -4.09 30.20 -9.11
CA LYS A 409 -4.32 30.70 -10.48
C LYS A 409 -4.79 29.63 -11.47
N GLN A 410 -4.84 28.35 -11.08
CA GLN A 410 -5.23 27.23 -11.93
C GLN A 410 -6.42 26.45 -11.37
N ALA A 411 -7.39 27.15 -10.78
CA ALA A 411 -8.71 26.60 -10.50
C ALA A 411 -9.53 26.46 -11.81
N ILE A 412 -8.97 25.76 -12.80
CA ILE A 412 -9.79 25.12 -13.83
C ILE A 412 -10.35 23.87 -13.14
N ASN A 413 -11.66 23.68 -13.18
CA ASN A 413 -12.39 22.59 -12.51
C ASN A 413 -11.90 21.16 -12.84
N SER A 414 -10.89 20.99 -13.69
CA SER A 414 -10.33 19.70 -14.13
C SER A 414 -8.90 19.42 -13.67
N SER A 415 -8.19 20.38 -13.07
CA SER A 415 -6.79 20.21 -12.65
C SER A 415 -6.71 19.32 -11.40
N VAL A 416 -5.78 18.35 -11.40
CA VAL A 416 -5.61 17.34 -10.33
C VAL A 416 -4.15 16.89 -10.24
N GLY A 417 -3.64 16.76 -9.01
CA GLY A 417 -2.31 16.21 -8.74
C GLY A 417 -2.30 14.69 -8.57
N VAL A 418 -1.11 14.08 -8.53
CA VAL A 418 -0.92 12.62 -8.46
C VAL A 418 -1.55 11.94 -7.23
N MET A 419 -1.86 12.70 -6.19
CA MET A 419 -2.58 12.19 -5.00
C MET A 419 -4.02 11.75 -5.32
N GLY A 420 -4.57 12.11 -6.49
CA GLY A 420 -5.89 11.69 -6.94
C GLY A 420 -5.98 10.27 -7.51
N ASP A 421 -4.87 9.57 -7.77
CA ASP A 421 -4.91 8.22 -8.35
C ASP A 421 -3.95 7.26 -7.63
N THR A 422 -4.43 6.04 -7.38
CA THR A 422 -3.68 5.05 -6.63
C THR A 422 -2.42 4.60 -7.37
N ALA A 423 -2.40 4.60 -8.71
CA ALA A 423 -1.21 4.24 -9.47
C ALA A 423 -0.09 5.30 -9.41
N THR A 424 -0.36 6.50 -8.90
CA THR A 424 0.61 7.62 -8.88
C THR A 424 0.84 8.25 -7.51
N ALA A 425 -0.04 8.02 -6.53
CA ALA A 425 0.00 8.73 -5.26
C ALA A 425 1.30 8.51 -4.46
N LEU A 426 1.88 7.29 -4.49
CA LEU A 426 3.14 6.98 -3.79
C LEU A 426 4.31 7.87 -4.18
N ARG A 427 4.27 8.46 -5.37
CA ARG A 427 5.34 9.32 -5.90
C ARG A 427 5.50 10.61 -5.08
N ASP A 428 4.41 11.08 -4.49
CA ASP A 428 4.35 12.34 -3.77
C ASP A 428 4.75 12.17 -2.29
N PRO A 429 5.72 12.94 -1.75
CA PRO A 429 6.08 12.86 -0.33
C PRO A 429 4.89 13.10 0.63
N ILE A 430 3.86 13.85 0.24
CA ILE A 430 2.68 14.07 1.09
C ILE A 430 1.86 12.80 1.32
N PHE A 431 1.93 11.82 0.41
CA PHE A 431 1.27 10.51 0.57
C PHE A 431 1.64 9.88 1.91
N TYR A 432 2.94 9.77 2.17
CA TYR A 432 3.43 9.12 3.38
C TYR A 432 3.03 9.90 4.64
N ARG A 433 2.96 11.22 4.58
CA ARG A 433 2.53 12.04 5.72
C ARG A 433 1.04 11.93 6.00
N TRP A 434 0.23 11.85 4.95
CA TRP A 434 -1.20 11.60 5.06
C TRP A 434 -1.47 10.20 5.61
N HIS A 435 -0.83 9.18 5.04
CA HIS A 435 -0.94 7.81 5.54
C HIS A 435 -0.42 7.66 6.95
N LEU A 436 0.63 8.39 7.37
CA LEU A 436 1.08 8.40 8.76
C LEU A 436 0.03 8.99 9.71
N PHE A 437 -0.76 9.98 9.27
CA PHE A 437 -1.89 10.48 10.06
C PHE A 437 -2.99 9.41 10.21
N ILE A 438 -3.38 8.75 9.12
CA ILE A 438 -4.37 7.67 9.13
C ILE A 438 -3.89 6.48 9.98
N ASP A 439 -2.65 6.07 9.80
CA ASP A 439 -1.99 5.00 10.55
C ASP A 439 -1.94 5.29 12.06
N ASN A 440 -1.72 6.54 12.47
CA ASN A 440 -1.74 6.90 13.88
C ASN A 440 -3.14 6.72 14.52
N LEU A 441 -4.23 6.94 13.77
CA LEU A 441 -5.59 6.66 14.26
C LEU A 441 -5.79 5.15 14.47
N LEU A 442 -5.36 4.34 13.50
CA LEU A 442 -5.42 2.87 13.58
C LEU A 442 -4.52 2.31 14.70
N ASP A 443 -3.30 2.83 14.86
CA ASP A 443 -2.38 2.44 15.95
C ASP A 443 -2.94 2.81 17.32
N THR A 444 -3.71 3.91 17.42
CA THR A 444 -4.32 4.30 18.71
C THR A 444 -5.30 3.22 19.19
N HIS A 445 -6.04 2.59 18.29
CA HIS A 445 -6.86 1.42 18.63
C HIS A 445 -5.98 0.24 19.08
N GLN A 446 -4.93 -0.09 18.33
CA GLN A 446 -4.01 -1.20 18.66
C GLN A 446 -3.32 -1.00 20.02
N ARG A 447 -2.98 0.24 20.40
CA ARG A 447 -2.39 0.59 21.70
C ARG A 447 -3.35 0.45 22.87
N ASN A 448 -4.67 0.43 22.62
CA ASN A 448 -5.68 0.20 23.66
C ASN A 448 -5.91 -1.30 23.92
N LEU A 449 -5.41 -2.18 23.03
CA LEU A 449 -5.49 -3.62 23.24
C LEU A 449 -4.46 -4.08 24.29
N PRO A 450 -4.77 -5.11 25.09
CA PRO A 450 -3.80 -5.68 26.02
C PRO A 450 -2.57 -6.22 25.25
N PRO A 451 -1.35 -5.95 25.72
CA PRO A 451 -0.15 -6.58 25.19
C PRO A 451 -0.25 -8.10 25.18
N HIS A 452 0.40 -8.74 24.21
CA HIS A 452 0.50 -10.20 24.17
C HIS A 452 1.29 -10.70 25.40
N GLU A 453 0.85 -11.83 25.96
CA GLU A 453 1.40 -12.35 27.22
C GLU A 453 2.54 -13.35 27.00
N ILE A 454 3.54 -13.36 27.89
CA ILE A 454 4.71 -14.27 27.89
C ILE A 454 4.38 -15.57 28.64
N VAL A 455 3.39 -16.31 28.16
CA VAL A 455 2.89 -17.52 28.83
C VAL A 455 2.59 -18.57 27.79
N SER A 456 2.91 -19.83 28.07
CA SER A 456 2.72 -20.93 27.11
C SER A 456 1.28 -21.46 27.04
N VAL A 457 0.47 -21.17 28.06
CA VAL A 457 -0.94 -21.55 28.14
C VAL A 457 -1.74 -20.43 28.78
N VAL A 458 -2.72 -19.87 28.07
CA VAL A 458 -3.70 -18.92 28.63
C VAL A 458 -5.08 -19.24 28.08
N GLU A 459 -6.11 -18.90 28.86
CA GLU A 459 -7.51 -18.73 28.44
C GLU A 459 -7.72 -17.45 27.57
N GLY A 460 -6.66 -16.71 27.23
CA GLY A 460 -6.69 -15.47 26.44
C GLY A 460 -6.10 -15.58 25.01
N ASP A 461 -6.19 -14.48 24.25
CA ASP A 461 -5.80 -14.40 22.83
C ASP A 461 -4.29 -14.30 22.61
N TYR A 462 -3.73 -15.19 21.77
CA TYR A 462 -2.39 -15.13 21.14
C TYR A 462 -1.12 -15.08 22.05
N PRO A 463 -0.84 -16.10 22.89
CA PRO A 463 0.42 -16.23 23.65
C PRO A 463 1.71 -16.05 22.82
N LEU A 464 2.69 -15.30 23.35
CA LEU A 464 4.00 -15.10 22.72
C LEU A 464 4.91 -16.33 22.81
N LEU A 465 4.82 -17.07 23.92
CA LEU A 465 5.70 -18.20 24.20
C LEU A 465 5.09 -19.49 23.67
N TRP A 466 5.86 -20.23 22.87
CA TRP A 466 5.56 -21.60 22.47
C TRP A 466 6.73 -22.51 22.87
N ASP A 467 6.62 -23.12 24.04
CA ASP A 467 7.69 -23.92 24.69
C ASP A 467 7.96 -25.30 24.07
N LYS A 468 7.41 -25.57 22.87
CA LYS A 468 7.61 -26.81 22.13
C LYS A 468 8.83 -26.78 21.21
N VAL A 469 9.36 -25.60 20.92
CA VAL A 469 10.54 -25.42 20.10
C VAL A 469 11.45 -24.37 20.72
N GLU A 470 12.75 -24.52 20.47
CA GLU A 470 13.79 -23.55 20.82
C GLU A 470 14.55 -23.15 19.55
N ILE A 471 14.65 -21.85 19.27
CA ILE A 471 15.48 -21.32 18.20
C ILE A 471 16.86 -20.98 18.77
N THR A 472 17.87 -21.77 18.40
CA THR A 472 19.21 -21.67 18.98
C THR A 472 20.12 -20.68 18.25
N ASP A 473 19.98 -20.54 16.93
CA ASP A 473 20.71 -19.55 16.13
C ASP A 473 19.92 -19.19 14.87
N VAL A 474 20.03 -17.95 14.45
CA VAL A 474 19.53 -17.47 13.15
C VAL A 474 20.63 -16.68 12.48
N PHE A 475 20.88 -16.97 11.21
CA PHE A 475 21.75 -16.13 10.41
C PHE A 475 21.34 -16.08 8.96
N VAL A 476 21.83 -15.05 8.28
CA VAL A 476 21.71 -14.90 6.82
C VAL A 476 23.07 -15.04 6.17
N ARG A 477 23.07 -15.58 4.95
CA ARG A 477 24.24 -15.62 4.07
C ARG A 477 23.83 -15.29 2.65
N GLN A 478 24.68 -14.58 1.94
CA GLN A 478 24.49 -14.35 0.51
C GLN A 478 24.81 -15.62 -0.30
N ILE A 479 24.14 -15.77 -1.43
CA ILE A 479 24.36 -16.87 -2.37
C ILE A 479 25.53 -16.49 -3.30
N GLU A 480 26.73 -16.42 -2.75
CA GLU A 480 27.96 -16.10 -3.48
C GLU A 480 29.10 -17.04 -3.06
N HIS A 481 30.25 -16.97 -3.75
CA HIS A 481 31.41 -17.82 -3.48
C HIS A 481 32.05 -17.58 -2.09
N THR A 482 31.87 -16.40 -1.50
CA THR A 482 32.44 -16.06 -0.18
C THR A 482 31.38 -15.98 0.90
N PHE A 483 31.49 -16.83 1.92
CA PHE A 483 30.58 -16.82 3.07
C PHE A 483 30.84 -15.60 3.97
N GLN A 484 29.86 -14.70 4.06
CA GLN A 484 29.81 -13.66 5.08
C GLN A 484 28.52 -13.79 5.89
N LYS A 485 28.66 -14.21 7.15
CA LYS A 485 27.53 -14.32 8.09
C LYS A 485 26.97 -12.93 8.38
N ASN A 486 25.65 -12.76 8.30
CA ASN A 486 24.91 -11.56 8.74
C ASN A 486 25.30 -10.25 8.03
N ARG A 487 25.79 -10.35 6.80
CA ARG A 487 26.08 -9.20 5.93
C ARG A 487 25.35 -9.39 4.61
N LEU A 488 24.48 -8.43 4.27
CA LEU A 488 23.71 -8.42 3.04
C LEU A 488 24.10 -7.18 2.22
N ASN A 489 24.21 -7.34 0.92
CA ASN A 489 24.62 -6.27 0.01
C ASN A 489 23.47 -5.81 -0.87
N THR A 490 23.27 -4.50 -0.92
CA THR A 490 22.43 -3.82 -1.92
C THR A 490 23.30 -3.08 -2.93
N PHE A 491 22.73 -2.75 -4.08
CA PHE A 491 23.38 -2.04 -5.18
C PHE A 491 22.33 -1.39 -6.09
N TRP A 492 22.78 -0.62 -7.09
CA TRP A 492 21.87 -0.12 -8.13
C TRP A 492 21.83 -1.10 -9.29
N SER A 493 20.63 -1.44 -9.77
CA SER A 493 20.45 -2.25 -10.97
C SER A 493 19.64 -1.52 -12.03
N GLN A 494 19.50 -2.18 -13.18
CA GLN A 494 18.66 -1.72 -14.27
C GLN A 494 17.54 -2.72 -14.55
N GLN A 495 16.31 -2.21 -14.52
CA GLN A 495 15.12 -2.90 -14.98
C GLN A 495 14.80 -2.52 -16.43
N VAL A 496 14.47 -3.50 -17.27
CA VAL A 496 14.30 -3.31 -18.72
C VAL A 496 12.88 -3.64 -19.17
N PHE A 497 12.11 -2.62 -19.50
CA PHE A 497 10.76 -2.79 -20.00
C PHE A 497 10.69 -2.64 -21.51
N GLN A 498 9.86 -3.45 -22.15
CA GLN A 498 9.46 -3.22 -23.53
C GLN A 498 8.16 -2.42 -23.54
N ILE A 499 8.24 -1.18 -24.04
CA ILE A 499 7.12 -0.24 -24.08
C ILE A 499 6.62 -0.12 -25.52
N GLY A 500 5.35 -0.44 -25.73
CA GLY A 500 4.66 -0.15 -26.99
C GLY A 500 4.25 1.32 -27.03
N VAL A 501 4.86 2.09 -27.94
CA VAL A 501 4.47 3.49 -28.19
C VAL A 501 4.21 3.67 -29.69
N PRO A 502 3.16 4.40 -30.10
CA PRO A 502 2.96 4.75 -31.50
C PRO A 502 4.17 5.52 -32.04
N LYS A 503 4.85 4.98 -33.07
CA LYS A 503 5.95 5.68 -33.74
C LYS A 503 5.44 6.64 -34.82
N TYR A 504 6.32 7.53 -35.29
CA TYR A 504 6.01 8.54 -36.31
C TYR A 504 5.58 7.94 -37.67
N ASP A 505 6.00 6.70 -37.94
CA ASP A 505 5.63 5.93 -39.14
C ASP A 505 4.35 5.10 -38.95
N ASN A 506 3.61 5.33 -37.86
CA ASN A 506 2.45 4.55 -37.42
C ASN A 506 2.73 3.06 -37.16
N SER A 507 4.00 2.64 -37.07
CA SER A 507 4.36 1.28 -36.65
C SER A 507 4.29 1.13 -35.12
N CYS A 508 3.86 -0.04 -34.63
CA CYS A 508 3.86 -0.41 -33.20
C CYS A 508 5.15 -1.15 -32.85
N LYS A 509 6.30 -0.51 -33.02
CA LYS A 509 7.57 -1.11 -32.59
C LYS A 509 7.76 -0.90 -31.10
N LYS A 510 8.13 -1.97 -30.38
CA LYS A 510 8.45 -1.90 -28.95
C LYS A 510 9.79 -1.18 -28.77
N SER A 511 9.83 -0.16 -27.92
CA SER A 511 11.05 0.53 -27.52
C SER A 511 11.52 0.04 -26.15
N LYS A 512 12.83 -0.03 -25.91
CA LYS A 512 13.39 -0.43 -24.61
C LYS A 512 13.48 0.76 -23.66
N LEU A 513 12.85 0.61 -22.50
CA LEU A 513 12.96 1.50 -21.35
C LEU A 513 13.89 0.84 -20.33
N CYS A 514 14.86 1.58 -19.80
CA CYS A 514 15.74 1.14 -18.72
C CYS A 514 15.46 2.00 -17.49
N PHE A 515 15.02 1.41 -16.38
CA PHE A 515 14.77 2.11 -15.13
C PHE A 515 15.87 1.76 -14.12
N LYS A 516 16.50 2.77 -13.52
CA LYS A 516 17.46 2.56 -12.43
C LYS A 516 16.72 2.31 -11.13
N ASN A 517 16.88 1.12 -10.55
CA ASN A 517 16.24 0.71 -9.31
C ASN A 517 17.28 0.29 -8.24
N LEU A 518 16.87 0.33 -6.98
CA LEU A 518 17.59 -0.36 -5.90
C LEU A 518 17.44 -1.88 -6.10
N ASP A 519 18.46 -2.64 -5.74
CA ASP A 519 18.40 -4.09 -5.75
C ASP A 519 19.32 -4.69 -4.68
N HIS A 520 19.19 -5.99 -4.44
CA HIS A 520 20.01 -6.74 -3.50
C HIS A 520 20.49 -8.06 -4.06
N LYS A 521 21.61 -8.58 -3.56
CA LYS A 521 22.02 -9.96 -3.89
C LYS A 521 21.08 -10.95 -3.24
N ASP A 522 20.84 -12.08 -3.89
CA ASP A 522 20.07 -13.17 -3.30
C ASP A 522 20.79 -13.71 -2.06
N PHE A 523 19.99 -14.11 -1.08
CA PHE A 523 20.49 -14.61 0.20
C PHE A 523 19.56 -15.68 0.74
N GLU A 524 20.02 -16.42 1.73
CA GLU A 524 19.18 -17.38 2.45
C GLU A 524 19.24 -17.15 3.95
N TYR A 525 18.13 -17.47 4.61
CA TYR A 525 18.03 -17.62 6.04
C TYR A 525 18.44 -19.04 6.42
N SER A 526 19.21 -19.18 7.50
CA SER A 526 19.50 -20.44 8.16
C SER A 526 19.01 -20.35 9.61
N ILE A 527 18.08 -21.22 9.97
CA ILE A 527 17.35 -21.19 11.24
C ILE A 527 17.59 -22.53 11.95
N GLN A 528 18.31 -22.48 13.06
CA GLN A 528 18.60 -23.66 13.89
C GLN A 528 17.51 -23.81 14.95
N ILE A 529 16.86 -24.97 14.97
CA ILE A 529 15.71 -25.26 15.82
C ILE A 529 15.97 -26.56 16.59
N VAL A 530 15.64 -26.56 17.88
CA VAL A 530 15.62 -27.76 18.72
C VAL A 530 14.18 -28.04 19.11
N ASN A 531 13.74 -29.28 18.91
CA ASN A 531 12.47 -29.79 19.46
C ASN A 531 12.78 -30.80 20.58
N PRO A 532 12.55 -30.46 21.85
CA PRO A 532 12.81 -31.36 22.99
C PRO A 532 11.71 -32.40 23.23
N GLY A 533 10.57 -32.31 22.54
CA GLY A 533 9.36 -33.08 22.80
C GLY A 533 8.98 -34.04 21.67
N SER A 534 7.67 -34.16 21.40
CA SER A 534 7.13 -34.91 20.27
C SER A 534 7.16 -34.08 18.98
N ALA A 535 6.96 -34.71 17.83
CA ALA A 535 6.81 -33.99 16.56
C ALA A 535 5.71 -32.91 16.63
N VAL A 536 5.98 -31.74 16.07
CA VAL A 536 5.05 -30.59 16.05
C VAL A 536 5.06 -29.90 14.68
N ASN A 537 4.00 -29.19 14.34
CA ASN A 537 3.96 -28.31 13.16
C ASN A 537 4.19 -26.87 13.62
N GLY A 538 4.97 -26.10 12.87
CA GLY A 538 5.27 -24.71 13.19
C GLY A 538 5.12 -23.79 12.00
N THR A 539 4.92 -22.50 12.26
CA THR A 539 4.92 -21.44 11.24
C THR A 539 6.03 -20.45 11.57
N ILE A 540 7.01 -20.29 10.67
CA ILE A 540 8.08 -19.31 10.79
C ILE A 540 7.57 -17.94 10.32
N ARG A 541 7.93 -16.90 11.06
CA ARG A 541 7.64 -15.48 10.78
C ARG A 541 8.93 -14.69 10.90
N ILE A 542 9.32 -13.96 9.85
CA ILE A 542 10.58 -13.23 9.78
C ILE A 542 10.29 -11.74 9.65
N PHE A 543 10.93 -10.93 10.48
CA PHE A 543 10.78 -9.47 10.52
C PHE A 543 12.13 -8.76 10.49
N LEU A 544 12.11 -7.50 10.06
CA LEU A 544 13.27 -6.62 10.03
C LEU A 544 12.95 -5.26 10.66
N ALA A 545 13.88 -4.73 11.45
CA ALA A 545 13.79 -3.36 11.95
C ALA A 545 15.18 -2.71 12.12
N PRO A 546 15.34 -1.41 11.81
CA PRO A 546 16.56 -0.67 12.07
C PRO A 546 16.82 -0.58 13.58
N ARG A 547 18.10 -0.57 13.97
CA ARG A 547 18.51 -0.52 15.39
C ARG A 547 18.69 0.89 15.92
N ARG A 548 18.94 1.85 15.03
CA ARG A 548 19.36 3.21 15.38
C ARG A 548 18.56 4.25 14.63
N ARG A 549 18.41 5.41 15.28
CA ARG A 549 17.94 6.65 14.68
C ARG A 549 19.02 7.29 13.81
N GLU A 550 18.65 8.35 13.11
CA GLU A 550 19.53 9.21 12.32
C GLU A 550 20.67 9.84 13.15
N ASP A 551 20.48 10.04 14.45
CA ASP A 551 21.49 10.56 15.39
C ASP A 551 22.41 9.47 15.99
N GLY A 552 22.24 8.21 15.57
CA GLY A 552 23.01 7.05 16.03
C GLY A 552 22.55 6.45 17.36
N GLN A 553 21.56 7.05 18.04
CA GLN A 553 21.01 6.49 19.27
C GLN A 553 20.19 5.23 18.98
N MET A 554 20.24 4.28 19.91
CA MET A 554 19.45 3.04 19.82
C MET A 554 17.96 3.34 19.93
N LEU A 555 17.18 2.79 19.01
CA LEU A 555 15.72 2.81 19.07
C LEU A 555 15.24 1.90 20.20
N THR A 556 14.30 2.37 21.01
CA THR A 556 13.50 1.51 21.89
C THR A 556 12.55 0.66 21.06
N ILE A 557 12.04 -0.46 21.60
CA ILE A 557 11.06 -1.29 20.87
C ILE A 557 9.78 -0.50 20.55
N LEU A 558 9.36 0.41 21.43
CA LEU A 558 8.22 1.30 21.17
C LEU A 558 8.43 2.20 19.95
N GLU A 559 9.66 2.66 19.73
CA GLU A 559 10.02 3.41 18.52
C GLU A 559 10.18 2.47 17.32
N GLN A 560 10.83 1.30 17.50
CA GLN A 560 11.03 0.30 16.45
C GLN A 560 9.71 -0.22 15.86
N ARG A 561 8.61 -0.28 16.63
CA ARG A 561 7.28 -0.66 16.12
C ARG A 561 6.87 0.07 14.83
N LYS A 562 7.33 1.31 14.64
CA LYS A 562 7.06 2.09 13.41
C LYS A 562 7.82 1.61 12.18
N TYR A 563 8.89 0.85 12.38
CA TYR A 563 9.82 0.40 11.34
C TYR A 563 9.78 -1.11 11.12
N ILE A 564 9.23 -1.89 12.08
CA ILE A 564 9.11 -3.34 11.95
C ILE A 564 8.22 -3.67 10.77
N HIS A 565 8.75 -4.47 9.85
CA HIS A 565 7.99 -5.02 8.74
C HIS A 565 8.38 -6.48 8.50
N ALA A 566 7.44 -7.27 8.00
CA ALA A 566 7.67 -8.66 7.65
C ALA A 566 8.64 -8.75 6.46
N LEU A 567 9.39 -9.85 6.41
CA LEU A 567 10.18 -10.29 5.26
C LEU A 567 9.64 -11.60 4.68
N ASP A 568 9.14 -12.51 5.52
CA ASP A 568 8.60 -13.80 5.07
C ASP A 568 7.75 -14.47 6.18
N THR A 569 6.82 -15.32 5.75
CA THR A 569 6.06 -16.24 6.61
C THR A 569 5.83 -17.55 5.87
N PHE A 570 6.12 -18.69 6.50
CA PHE A 570 5.93 -20.01 5.88
C PHE A 570 5.81 -21.14 6.91
N ASN A 571 5.17 -22.24 6.51
CA ASN A 571 5.00 -23.43 7.33
C ASN A 571 6.25 -24.31 7.37
N ILE A 572 6.50 -24.94 8.52
CA ILE A 572 7.29 -26.14 8.67
C ILE A 572 6.36 -27.27 9.11
N ASN A 573 6.22 -28.26 8.23
CA ASN A 573 5.50 -29.48 8.55
C ASN A 573 6.44 -30.42 9.31
N GLU A 574 5.96 -30.97 10.42
CA GLU A 574 6.60 -32.06 11.15
C GLU A 574 8.05 -31.77 11.60
N ILE A 575 8.23 -30.79 12.50
CA ILE A 575 9.47 -30.60 13.25
C ILE A 575 9.63 -31.80 14.18
N LEU A 576 10.43 -32.78 13.77
CA LEU A 576 10.71 -33.99 14.54
C LEU A 576 11.51 -33.68 15.82
N PRO A 577 11.52 -34.57 16.83
CA PRO A 577 12.37 -34.41 18.01
C PRO A 577 13.87 -34.32 17.64
N GLY A 578 14.62 -33.44 18.30
CA GLY A 578 16.06 -33.23 18.08
C GLY A 578 16.40 -31.89 17.43
N ASN A 579 17.60 -31.81 16.85
CA ASN A 579 18.17 -30.58 16.28
C ASN A 579 18.00 -30.56 14.78
N HIS A 580 17.50 -29.45 14.25
CA HIS A 580 17.24 -29.24 12.83
C HIS A 580 17.80 -27.91 12.36
N THR A 581 18.17 -27.84 11.08
CA THR A 581 18.54 -26.60 10.41
C THR A 581 17.64 -26.42 9.20
N TYR A 582 16.81 -25.38 9.24
CA TYR A 582 15.94 -25.02 8.12
C TYR A 582 16.57 -23.89 7.33
N THR A 583 16.56 -24.04 6.01
CA THR A 583 17.06 -23.02 5.09
C THR A 583 15.91 -22.48 4.25
N ARG A 584 15.91 -21.17 3.99
CA ARG A 584 14.87 -20.48 3.22
C ARG A 584 15.52 -19.44 2.32
N GLN A 585 15.25 -19.50 1.03
CA GLN A 585 15.79 -18.53 0.06
C GLN A 585 15.01 -17.22 0.12
N SER A 586 15.67 -16.09 -0.10
CA SER A 586 15.03 -14.78 -0.19
C SER A 586 13.96 -14.77 -1.29
N LEU A 587 14.27 -15.38 -2.44
CA LEU A 587 13.38 -15.54 -3.59
C LEU A 587 12.06 -16.22 -3.24
N ASP A 588 12.01 -17.00 -2.16
CA ASP A 588 10.80 -17.70 -1.76
C ASP A 588 9.83 -16.88 -0.91
N SER A 589 10.16 -15.62 -0.60
CA SER A 589 9.37 -14.74 0.27
C SER A 589 7.88 -14.69 -0.12
N THR A 590 7.01 -14.85 0.87
CA THR A 590 5.55 -14.67 0.74
C THR A 590 5.11 -13.19 0.81
N LEU A 591 6.06 -12.26 0.89
CA LEU A 591 5.82 -10.81 0.78
C LEU A 591 5.96 -10.30 -0.65
N THR A 592 6.78 -10.95 -1.48
CA THR A 592 7.22 -10.39 -2.75
C THR A 592 6.69 -11.14 -3.96
N THR A 593 6.45 -10.40 -5.05
CA THR A 593 6.38 -11.00 -6.39
C THR A 593 7.76 -11.51 -6.81
N ALA A 594 7.81 -12.21 -7.94
CA ALA A 594 9.09 -12.63 -8.49
C ALA A 594 9.99 -11.44 -8.84
N ARG A 595 11.30 -11.64 -8.71
CA ARG A 595 12.29 -10.61 -9.03
C ARG A 595 12.22 -10.11 -10.46
N SER A 596 11.96 -11.02 -11.39
CA SER A 596 11.83 -10.70 -12.80
C SER A 596 10.65 -9.77 -13.09
N SER A 597 9.63 -9.67 -12.20
CA SER A 597 8.46 -8.79 -12.40
C SER A 597 8.82 -7.32 -12.57
N GLY A 598 10.02 -6.91 -12.17
CA GLY A 598 10.59 -5.62 -12.54
C GLY A 598 11.05 -5.48 -14.00
N GLY A 599 10.86 -6.47 -14.88
CA GLY A 599 11.31 -6.40 -16.27
C GLY A 599 12.78 -6.76 -16.48
N TYR A 600 13.30 -7.83 -15.87
CA TYR A 600 14.67 -8.28 -16.18
C TYR A 600 14.69 -9.12 -17.47
N LEU A 601 15.53 -8.76 -18.45
CA LEU A 601 15.82 -9.61 -19.61
C LEU A 601 16.92 -10.62 -19.23
N SER A 602 16.55 -11.86 -18.93
CA SER A 602 17.54 -12.92 -18.71
C SER A 602 18.14 -13.40 -20.03
N GLY A 603 19.47 -13.33 -20.16
CA GLY A 603 20.25 -13.76 -21.33
C GLY A 603 20.60 -15.25 -21.35
N SER A 604 19.92 -16.09 -20.58
CA SER A 604 20.24 -17.52 -20.43
C SER A 604 19.00 -18.37 -20.71
N LYS A 605 19.21 -19.50 -21.40
CA LYS A 605 18.19 -20.50 -21.81
C LYS A 605 16.95 -20.44 -20.92
N VAL A 606 15.86 -19.96 -21.51
CA VAL A 606 14.52 -19.92 -20.93
C VAL A 606 14.18 -21.34 -20.47
N ILE A 607 14.37 -21.63 -19.19
CA ILE A 607 13.47 -22.55 -18.53
C ILE A 607 12.14 -21.82 -18.61
N LYS A 608 11.19 -22.35 -19.37
CA LYS A 608 9.78 -21.90 -19.34
C LYS A 608 9.19 -22.22 -17.96
N LYS A 609 9.70 -21.57 -16.92
CA LYS A 609 8.91 -21.24 -15.74
C LYS A 609 7.96 -20.14 -16.17
N CYS A 610 6.78 -20.14 -15.59
CA CYS A 610 5.67 -19.30 -16.01
C CYS A 610 6.14 -17.84 -16.03
N ASP A 611 5.63 -16.99 -16.92
CA ASP A 611 6.17 -15.63 -17.06
C ASP A 611 5.92 -14.86 -15.75
N ASP A 612 6.90 -14.90 -14.88
CA ASP A 612 6.89 -14.53 -13.46
C ASP A 612 6.59 -13.03 -13.28
N ASN A 613 6.44 -12.28 -14.38
CA ASN A 613 6.41 -10.83 -14.38
C ASN A 613 5.04 -10.21 -14.19
N LYS A 614 4.01 -11.03 -13.96
CA LYS A 614 2.64 -10.64 -14.27
C LYS A 614 1.59 -11.00 -13.22
N CYS A 615 1.90 -10.87 -11.92
CA CYS A 615 0.93 -11.15 -10.84
C CYS A 615 0.05 -9.96 -10.42
N GLY A 616 0.35 -8.76 -10.90
CA GLY A 616 -0.32 -7.54 -10.45
C GLY A 616 0.09 -7.13 -9.04
N CYS A 617 -0.55 -7.66 -8.00
CA CYS A 617 -0.31 -7.27 -6.60
C CYS A 617 0.86 -8.02 -5.97
N GLY A 618 1.81 -7.27 -5.40
CA GLY A 618 2.78 -7.75 -4.43
C GLY A 618 4.03 -6.88 -4.35
N TRP A 619 4.79 -6.99 -3.27
CA TRP A 619 5.94 -6.13 -3.05
C TRP A 619 7.05 -6.47 -4.06
N PRO A 620 7.69 -5.50 -4.72
CA PRO A 620 8.74 -5.82 -5.67
C PRO A 620 9.93 -6.47 -4.98
N HIS A 621 10.40 -7.61 -5.50
CA HIS A 621 11.49 -8.36 -4.86
C HIS A 621 12.77 -7.54 -4.70
N HIS A 622 13.10 -6.71 -5.69
CA HIS A 622 14.29 -5.84 -5.64
C HIS A 622 14.29 -4.83 -4.48
N LEU A 623 13.11 -4.59 -3.86
CA LEU A 623 12.92 -3.77 -2.68
C LEU A 623 12.67 -4.59 -1.40
N LEU A 624 12.93 -5.90 -1.39
CA LEU A 624 12.77 -6.74 -0.20
C LEU A 624 13.59 -6.19 0.97
N LEU A 625 14.85 -5.84 0.70
CA LEU A 625 15.76 -5.20 1.64
C LEU A 625 15.78 -3.68 1.45
N PRO A 626 15.94 -2.92 2.55
CA PRO A 626 16.16 -1.49 2.45
C PRO A 626 17.55 -1.16 1.90
N LYS A 627 17.77 0.07 1.42
CA LYS A 627 19.06 0.47 0.84
C LYS A 627 20.24 0.26 1.80
N GLY A 628 20.10 0.68 3.05
CA GLY A 628 21.20 0.66 4.04
C GLY A 628 22.26 1.73 3.76
N HIS A 629 23.44 1.56 4.39
CA HIS A 629 24.55 2.51 4.32
C HIS A 629 25.77 1.94 3.61
N GLU A 630 26.57 2.81 2.98
CA GLU A 630 27.88 2.43 2.46
C GLU A 630 28.86 2.07 3.60
N GLY A 631 29.99 1.43 3.26
CA GLY A 631 31.05 1.13 4.22
C GLY A 631 30.68 0.00 5.20
N ALA A 632 30.48 0.33 6.48
CA ALA A 632 30.20 -0.68 7.51
C ALA A 632 28.80 -1.32 7.36
N GLY A 633 27.89 -0.64 6.66
CA GLY A 633 26.48 -1.01 6.56
C GLY A 633 25.64 -0.42 7.69
N MET A 634 24.32 -0.45 7.49
CA MET A 634 23.33 -0.06 8.50
C MET A 634 22.93 -1.28 9.33
N GLU A 635 22.84 -1.13 10.66
CA GLU A 635 22.51 -2.22 11.57
C GLU A 635 20.98 -2.45 11.66
N PHE A 636 20.57 -3.70 11.53
CA PHE A 636 19.18 -4.15 11.67
C PHE A 636 19.06 -5.29 12.68
N ASP A 637 17.94 -5.33 13.40
CA ASP A 637 17.48 -6.52 14.11
C ASP A 637 16.67 -7.37 13.10
N LEU A 638 17.17 -8.57 12.80
CA LEU A 638 16.43 -9.64 12.13
C LEU A 638 15.77 -10.49 13.21
N ILE A 639 14.44 -10.56 13.21
CA ILE A 639 13.68 -11.32 14.20
C ILE A 639 13.01 -12.50 13.53
N VAL A 640 13.15 -13.69 14.11
CA VAL A 640 12.45 -14.91 13.71
C VAL A 640 11.61 -15.40 14.87
N MET A 641 10.33 -15.68 14.60
CA MET A 641 9.41 -16.30 15.55
C MET A 641 8.84 -17.57 14.93
N ILE A 642 8.64 -18.60 15.75
CA ILE A 642 7.87 -19.78 15.38
C ILE A 642 6.58 -19.81 16.21
N THR A 643 5.44 -19.93 15.54
CA THR A 643 4.13 -20.15 16.18
C THR A 643 3.65 -21.58 15.96
N ASP A 644 2.78 -22.08 16.85
CA ASP A 644 2.14 -23.39 16.71
C ASP A 644 1.33 -23.48 15.40
N GLY A 645 1.79 -24.26 14.43
CA GLY A 645 1.15 -24.36 13.11
C GLY A 645 -0.18 -25.10 13.11
N ASN A 646 -0.50 -25.85 14.18
CA ASN A 646 -1.81 -26.50 14.33
C ASN A 646 -2.85 -25.54 14.93
N ARG A 647 -2.42 -24.63 15.81
CA ARG A 647 -3.28 -23.63 16.45
C ARG A 647 -3.42 -22.34 15.64
N TYR A 648 -2.31 -21.89 15.04
CA TYR A 648 -2.20 -20.64 14.28
C TYR A 648 -1.83 -20.96 12.84
N ARG A 649 -2.86 -21.29 12.07
CA ARG A 649 -2.72 -21.88 10.74
C ARG A 649 -2.38 -20.80 9.72
N PHE A 650 -1.32 -21.06 8.98
CA PHE A 650 -0.98 -20.30 7.79
C PHE A 650 -1.37 -21.12 6.55
N LEU A 651 -2.54 -20.81 5.98
CA LEU A 651 -3.14 -21.54 4.87
C LEU A 651 -2.66 -21.00 3.52
N TYR A 652 -1.38 -21.23 3.22
CA TYR A 652 -0.81 -20.90 1.93
C TYR A 652 0.12 -22.03 1.46
N ASN A 653 -0.27 -22.69 0.37
CA ASN A 653 0.58 -23.63 -0.33
C ASN A 653 1.14 -22.94 -1.57
N LYS A 654 2.38 -22.46 -1.48
CA LYS A 654 3.05 -21.73 -2.56
C LYS A 654 2.92 -22.44 -3.90
N GLN A 655 3.25 -23.73 -3.95
CA GLN A 655 3.26 -24.48 -5.21
C GLN A 655 1.86 -24.60 -5.81
N GLU A 656 0.84 -24.88 -5.00
CA GLU A 656 -0.54 -24.95 -5.49
C GLU A 656 -1.02 -23.59 -5.98
N GLU A 657 -0.85 -22.53 -5.18
CA GLU A 657 -1.30 -21.18 -5.52
C GLU A 657 -0.62 -20.63 -6.77
N GLU A 658 0.70 -20.80 -6.89
CA GLU A 658 1.45 -20.31 -8.04
C GLU A 658 1.12 -21.12 -9.30
N ASN A 659 0.83 -22.42 -9.18
CA ASN A 659 0.33 -23.22 -10.30
C ASN A 659 -1.09 -22.79 -10.73
N LEU A 660 -1.93 -22.36 -9.78
CA LEU A 660 -3.28 -21.86 -10.07
C LEU A 660 -3.25 -20.47 -10.72
N LYS A 661 -2.44 -19.55 -10.21
CA LYS A 661 -2.34 -18.16 -10.69
C LYS A 661 -1.38 -18.02 -11.87
N GLY A 662 -0.47 -18.98 -12.05
CA GLY A 662 0.57 -18.96 -13.08
C GLY A 662 1.73 -18.02 -12.77
N CYS A 663 1.90 -17.56 -11.53
CA CYS A 663 2.93 -16.57 -11.17
C CYS A 663 3.16 -16.51 -9.64
N GLN A 664 4.29 -15.94 -9.18
CA GLN A 664 4.63 -15.81 -7.76
C GLN A 664 3.78 -14.79 -6.99
N MET A 665 3.01 -15.26 -6.01
CA MET A 665 2.08 -14.43 -5.23
C MET A 665 2.70 -13.84 -3.96
N ALA A 666 2.17 -12.70 -3.52
CA ALA A 666 2.55 -11.99 -2.29
C ALA A 666 1.42 -11.97 -1.25
N PRO A 667 1.02 -13.13 -0.69
CA PRO A 667 -0.22 -13.24 0.08
C PRO A 667 -0.20 -12.44 1.40
N LEU A 668 0.97 -12.09 1.94
CA LEU A 668 1.06 -11.30 3.19
C LEU A 668 0.49 -9.88 3.06
N ILE A 669 0.53 -9.28 1.88
CA ILE A 669 0.02 -7.91 1.67
C ILE A 669 -1.10 -7.85 0.65
N CYS A 670 -1.30 -8.90 -0.14
CA CYS A 670 -2.37 -8.99 -1.14
C CYS A 670 -3.52 -9.90 -0.71
N GLY A 671 -3.35 -10.71 0.34
CA GLY A 671 -4.26 -11.82 0.64
C GLY A 671 -4.21 -12.91 -0.44
N ILE A 672 -5.16 -13.83 -0.40
CA ILE A 672 -5.33 -14.84 -1.46
C ILE A 672 -6.56 -14.45 -2.28
N THR A 673 -6.39 -14.33 -3.60
CA THR A 673 -7.48 -13.90 -4.49
C THR A 673 -8.59 -14.94 -4.56
N GLY A 674 -9.84 -14.50 -4.33
CA GLY A 674 -11.04 -15.32 -4.38
C GLY A 674 -11.99 -15.01 -3.21
N LEU A 675 -13.29 -15.02 -3.45
CA LEU A 675 -14.28 -14.48 -2.51
C LEU A 675 -14.43 -15.25 -1.20
N ASN A 676 -14.24 -16.56 -1.27
CA ASN A 676 -14.38 -17.45 -0.11
C ASN A 676 -13.01 -17.86 0.45
N ARG A 677 -11.97 -17.09 0.13
CA ARG A 677 -10.60 -17.42 0.53
C ARG A 677 -10.20 -16.51 1.69
N PRO A 678 -9.93 -17.06 2.88
CA PRO A 678 -9.48 -16.27 4.00
C PRO A 678 -8.08 -15.70 3.72
N TYR A 679 -7.73 -14.63 4.43
CA TYR A 679 -6.33 -14.21 4.54
C TYR A 679 -5.48 -15.40 5.04
N PRO A 680 -4.26 -15.63 4.50
CA PRO A 680 -3.51 -16.86 4.75
C PRO A 680 -3.22 -17.10 6.22
N ASP A 681 -3.00 -16.06 7.02
CA ASP A 681 -2.81 -16.18 8.46
C ASP A 681 -4.16 -16.03 9.18
N VAL A 682 -4.92 -17.12 9.19
CA VAL A 682 -6.35 -17.11 9.50
C VAL A 682 -6.60 -16.71 10.95
N ASP A 683 -5.77 -17.22 11.85
CA ASP A 683 -6.05 -17.16 13.28
C ASP A 683 -5.42 -15.92 13.94
N LEU A 684 -4.34 -15.36 13.39
CA LEU A 684 -3.59 -14.24 13.99
C LEU A 684 -3.91 -12.87 13.35
N PRO A 685 -3.77 -11.77 14.13
CA PRO A 685 -3.82 -10.42 13.59
C PRO A 685 -2.64 -10.15 12.65
N MET A 686 -2.86 -9.34 11.62
CA MET A 686 -1.82 -8.97 10.67
C MET A 686 -0.76 -8.12 11.36
N GLY A 687 0.51 -8.52 11.24
CA GLY A 687 1.63 -7.90 11.93
C GLY A 687 1.96 -8.50 13.31
N TYR A 688 1.27 -9.57 13.71
CA TYR A 688 1.61 -10.33 14.91
C TYR A 688 3.10 -10.72 14.95
N PRO A 689 3.84 -10.52 16.07
CA PRO A 689 3.35 -10.07 17.39
C PRO A 689 3.54 -8.56 17.68
N PHE A 690 3.88 -7.75 16.67
CA PHE A 690 4.32 -6.36 16.85
C PHE A 690 3.23 -5.31 16.60
N GLU A 691 2.05 -5.76 16.18
CA GLU A 691 0.88 -4.91 15.99
C GLU A 691 0.41 -4.29 17.30
N ARG A 692 0.60 -4.98 18.44
CA ARG A 692 0.29 -4.46 19.79
C ARG A 692 1.51 -3.87 20.49
N LEU A 693 1.26 -3.22 21.62
CA LEU A 693 2.33 -2.77 22.51
C LEU A 693 3.13 -3.97 23.05
N PRO A 694 4.44 -3.78 23.31
CA PRO A 694 5.26 -4.81 23.93
C PRO A 694 4.72 -5.20 25.31
N TYR A 695 5.13 -6.37 25.82
CA TYR A 695 4.69 -6.80 27.15
C TYR A 695 5.25 -5.89 28.25
N LEU A 696 4.53 -5.88 29.39
CA LEU A 696 4.96 -5.19 30.60
C LEU A 696 5.92 -6.06 31.40
N LEU A 697 6.98 -5.45 31.94
CA LEU A 697 7.87 -6.12 32.88
C LEU A 697 7.12 -6.43 34.20
N PRO A 698 7.42 -7.56 34.88
CA PRO A 698 6.82 -7.88 36.17
C PRO A 698 7.02 -6.74 37.18
N ASN A 699 5.95 -6.38 37.91
CA ASN A 699 5.94 -5.27 38.88
C ASN A 699 7.15 -5.32 39.83
N LYS A 700 8.01 -4.28 39.79
CA LYS A 700 8.97 -4.03 40.88
C LYS A 700 8.19 -3.50 42.08
N LYS A 701 7.91 -4.38 43.05
CA LYS A 701 7.07 -4.11 44.26
C LYS A 701 7.48 -2.85 45.07
N ASN A 702 8.65 -2.28 44.83
CA ASN A 702 9.21 -1.14 45.58
C ASN A 702 9.22 0.20 44.82
N LEU A 703 8.57 0.31 43.65
CA LEU A 703 8.51 1.57 42.87
C LEU A 703 7.14 2.26 42.96
N PRO A 704 7.07 3.60 42.76
CA PRO A 704 5.81 4.36 42.66
C PRO A 704 4.88 3.79 41.58
N ARG A 705 3.55 3.89 41.74
CA ARG A 705 2.53 3.35 40.80
C ARG A 705 2.76 3.72 39.32
N SER A 706 3.26 4.92 39.04
CA SER A 706 3.62 5.39 37.68
C SER A 706 4.85 4.71 37.08
N LYS A 707 5.68 4.07 37.92
CA LYS A 707 6.87 3.28 37.54
C LYS A 707 6.68 1.77 37.77
N GLN A 708 5.47 1.32 38.13
CA GLN A 708 5.18 -0.10 38.37
C GLN A 708 4.93 -0.86 37.05
N ARG A 709 4.43 -0.17 36.01
CA ARG A 709 4.16 -0.76 34.68
C ARG A 709 5.10 -0.14 33.65
N GLU A 710 6.28 -0.75 33.48
CA GLU A 710 7.24 -0.37 32.45
C GLU A 710 7.20 -1.42 31.34
N TYR A 711 7.11 -0.96 30.09
CA TYR A 711 7.26 -1.83 28.93
C TYR A 711 8.71 -2.32 28.83
N VAL A 712 8.91 -3.51 28.27
CA VAL A 712 10.26 -3.91 27.88
C VAL A 712 10.85 -2.89 26.90
N LYS A 713 12.15 -2.57 27.07
CA LYS A 713 12.73 -1.34 26.49
C LYS A 713 13.31 -1.56 25.10
N TYR A 714 14.05 -2.63 24.88
CA TYR A 714 14.72 -2.91 23.61
C TYR A 714 14.28 -4.26 23.02
N MET A 715 14.40 -4.43 21.70
CA MET A 715 14.07 -5.69 21.02
C MET A 715 14.86 -6.88 21.57
N ALA A 716 16.12 -6.63 21.96
CA ALA A 716 16.96 -7.62 22.63
C ALA A 716 16.24 -8.27 23.82
N ASP A 717 15.72 -7.42 24.70
CA ASP A 717 15.05 -7.81 25.92
C ASP A 717 13.67 -8.42 25.62
N TYR A 718 12.97 -7.95 24.57
CA TYR A 718 11.65 -8.48 24.17
C TYR A 718 11.73 -9.93 23.67
N THR A 719 12.82 -10.28 22.99
CA THR A 719 13.06 -11.65 22.51
C THR A 719 13.70 -12.56 23.57
N GLU A 720 14.24 -11.98 24.64
CA GLU A 720 14.99 -12.73 25.65
C GLU A 720 14.04 -13.65 26.46
N GLY A 721 14.39 -14.93 26.55
CA GLY A 721 13.61 -15.92 27.29
C GLY A 721 12.40 -16.49 26.56
N LEU A 722 12.11 -16.05 25.33
CA LEU A 722 11.12 -16.66 24.45
C LEU A 722 11.80 -17.76 23.61
N SER A 723 11.64 -19.03 23.98
CA SER A 723 12.34 -20.13 23.29
C SER A 723 12.05 -20.18 21.79
N ASN A 724 10.83 -19.85 21.39
CA ASN A 724 10.35 -19.83 20.00
C ASN A 724 10.63 -18.51 19.26
N MET A 725 11.45 -17.61 19.81
CA MET A 725 11.82 -16.35 19.16
C MET A 725 13.32 -16.11 19.27
N HIS A 726 13.93 -15.63 18.18
CA HIS A 726 15.35 -15.30 18.15
C HIS A 726 15.58 -14.01 17.40
N ARG A 727 16.55 -13.23 17.88
CA ARG A 727 16.96 -11.97 17.26
C ARG A 727 18.44 -12.03 16.92
N THR A 728 18.76 -11.68 15.68
CA THR A 728 20.13 -11.56 15.18
C THR A 728 20.39 -10.15 14.64
N THR A 729 21.55 -9.59 14.94
CA THR A 729 21.99 -8.33 14.29
C THR A 729 22.57 -8.63 12.92
N ILE A 730 22.04 -7.98 11.88
CA ILE A 730 22.58 -8.03 10.52
C ILE A 730 22.99 -6.64 10.05
N HIS A 731 23.90 -6.61 9.07
CA HIS A 731 24.36 -5.37 8.42
C HIS A 731 23.92 -5.37 6.96
N ILE A 732 23.21 -4.31 6.56
CA ILE A 732 22.85 -4.08 5.16
C ILE A 732 23.78 -3.01 4.59
N ILE A 733 24.60 -3.40 3.63
CA ILE A 733 25.69 -2.61 3.07
C ILE A 733 25.31 -2.21 1.65
N HIS A 734 25.24 -0.91 1.41
CA HIS A 734 25.02 -0.39 0.07
C HIS A 734 26.34 -0.28 -0.68
N ASN A 735 26.41 -0.93 -1.83
CA ASN A 735 27.52 -0.76 -2.78
C ASN A 735 27.05 0.20 -3.87
N ASP A 736 27.65 1.40 -3.92
CA ASP A 736 27.34 2.45 -4.89
C ASP A 736 27.91 2.11 -6.28
N ILE A 737 27.41 1.01 -6.84
CA ILE A 737 27.73 0.45 -8.16
C ILE A 737 26.44 0.22 -8.93
N PHE A 738 26.49 0.44 -10.24
CA PHE A 738 25.39 0.19 -11.15
C PHE A 738 25.64 -1.06 -11.99
N LEU A 739 24.71 -2.01 -11.92
CA LEU A 739 24.74 -3.29 -12.64
C LEU A 739 23.64 -3.32 -13.70
N GLU A 740 24.02 -3.34 -14.99
CA GLU A 740 23.08 -3.40 -16.12
C GLU A 740 22.33 -4.75 -16.20
N ASN A 741 22.96 -5.84 -15.74
CA ASN A 741 22.34 -7.16 -15.63
C ASN A 741 22.85 -7.85 -14.35
N PRO A 742 22.13 -7.77 -13.23
CA PRO A 742 22.61 -8.30 -11.96
C PRO A 742 22.68 -9.84 -11.92
N ASP A 743 21.94 -10.53 -12.78
CA ASP A 743 21.90 -12.00 -12.87
C ASP A 743 23.03 -12.57 -13.74
N HIS A 744 23.75 -11.71 -14.49
CA HIS A 744 24.86 -12.16 -15.32
C HIS A 744 26.16 -12.27 -14.48
N PRO A 745 26.82 -13.45 -14.44
CA PRO A 745 27.98 -13.70 -13.58
C PRO A 745 29.24 -12.86 -13.93
N LEU A 746 29.25 -12.21 -15.11
CA LEU A 746 30.32 -11.32 -15.57
C LEU A 746 29.90 -9.84 -15.65
N SER A 747 28.80 -9.44 -15.01
CA SER A 747 28.36 -8.04 -15.05
C SER A 747 29.41 -7.12 -14.42
N LEU A 748 30.05 -6.29 -15.26
CA LEU A 748 31.01 -5.29 -14.84
C LEU A 748 30.26 -4.09 -14.28
N GLY A 749 30.29 -3.91 -12.96
CA GLY A 749 29.71 -2.73 -12.33
C GLY A 749 30.48 -1.46 -12.67
N ARG A 750 29.76 -0.41 -13.06
CA ARG A 750 30.35 0.93 -13.20
C ARG A 750 30.02 1.73 -11.95
N LYS A 751 31.01 2.46 -11.41
CA LYS A 751 30.73 3.51 -10.42
C LYS A 751 29.98 4.63 -11.14
N LEU A 752 28.78 4.95 -10.68
CA LEU A 752 28.08 6.14 -11.18
C LEU A 752 28.84 7.39 -10.71
N GLN A 753 29.05 8.35 -11.61
CA GLN A 753 29.47 9.68 -11.20
C GLN A 753 28.32 10.28 -10.39
N SER A 754 28.56 10.60 -9.12
CA SER A 754 27.51 11.12 -8.24
C SER A 754 26.88 12.37 -8.86
N THR A 755 25.58 12.32 -9.09
CA THR A 755 24.75 13.39 -9.64
C THR A 755 24.56 14.52 -8.63
N GLY A 756 25.63 15.23 -8.26
CA GLY A 756 25.62 16.58 -7.67
C GLY A 756 24.86 16.84 -6.35
N MET A 757 24.05 15.91 -5.82
CA MET A 757 23.38 16.09 -4.54
C MET A 757 24.36 15.76 -3.40
N PRO A 758 24.50 16.65 -2.39
CA PRO A 758 25.42 16.41 -1.29
C PRO A 758 25.02 15.11 -0.58
N LYS A 759 25.95 14.14 -0.51
CA LYS A 759 25.80 12.97 0.35
C LYS A 759 25.64 13.47 1.79
N SER A 760 24.42 13.37 2.34
CA SER A 760 24.23 13.41 3.79
C SER A 760 24.88 12.15 4.36
N TYR A 761 26.17 12.24 4.65
CA TYR A 761 26.79 11.19 5.44
C TYR A 761 26.14 11.21 6.82
N CYS A 762 25.65 10.06 7.28
CA CYS A 762 25.32 9.84 8.69
C CYS A 762 26.64 9.94 9.46
N VAL A 763 27.14 11.14 9.70
CA VAL A 763 28.37 11.36 10.46
C VAL A 763 28.02 11.17 11.93
N ASN A 764 28.68 10.19 12.54
CA ASN A 764 28.66 9.95 13.97
C ASN A 764 28.75 11.27 14.76
N GLY A 765 27.66 11.66 15.41
CA GLY A 765 27.70 12.43 16.66
C GLY A 765 27.90 13.95 16.60
N SER A 766 27.47 14.66 15.54
CA SER A 766 27.15 16.08 15.66
C SER A 766 26.20 16.54 14.55
N PRO A 767 25.03 17.12 14.87
CA PRO A 767 24.23 17.78 13.87
C PRO A 767 24.98 19.04 13.45
N THR A 768 25.62 19.04 12.29
CA THR A 768 25.68 20.30 11.53
C THR A 768 24.25 20.59 11.11
N LEU A 769 23.52 21.27 12.00
CA LEU A 769 22.42 22.13 11.60
C LEU A 769 23.02 23.06 10.54
N VAL A 770 22.75 22.77 9.27
CA VAL A 770 22.76 23.84 8.28
C VAL A 770 21.55 24.67 8.70
N PRO A 771 21.73 25.88 9.29
CA PRO A 771 20.58 26.75 9.52
C PRO A 771 19.90 26.96 8.16
N PRO A 772 18.57 27.10 8.11
CA PRO A 772 17.89 27.33 6.85
C PRO A 772 18.58 28.53 6.19
N THR A 773 19.29 28.26 5.09
CA THR A 773 19.83 29.33 4.28
C THR A 773 18.62 30.14 3.88
N GLN A 774 18.52 31.36 4.43
CA GLN A 774 17.73 32.40 3.81
C GLN A 774 18.09 32.36 2.33
N SER A 775 17.12 31.98 1.51
CA SER A 775 17.26 31.94 0.06
C SER A 775 17.60 33.35 -0.38
N THR A 776 18.88 33.60 -0.59
CA THR A 776 19.34 34.79 -1.29
C THR A 776 19.12 34.53 -2.77
N GLY A 777 18.11 35.21 -3.29
CA GLY A 777 18.00 35.71 -4.67
C GLY A 777 18.27 34.72 -5.81
N TRP A 778 17.20 34.18 -6.39
CA TRP A 778 17.18 33.92 -7.83
C TRP A 778 16.36 35.04 -8.48
N ASP A 779 17.09 36.00 -9.05
CA ASP A 779 16.58 37.18 -9.74
C ASP A 779 15.83 36.81 -11.02
N TRP A 780 14.50 37.00 -11.01
CA TRP A 780 13.76 37.46 -12.17
C TRP A 780 12.59 38.33 -11.67
N TYR A 781 12.72 39.66 -11.80
CA TYR A 781 11.70 40.64 -12.22
C TYR A 781 12.14 42.05 -11.82
N GLN A 782 12.36 42.92 -12.83
CA GLN A 782 12.52 44.36 -12.65
C GLN A 782 11.14 45.00 -12.33
N PRO A 783 10.99 45.81 -11.26
CA PRO A 783 9.76 46.56 -11.01
C PRO A 783 9.86 48.03 -11.49
N PRO A 784 8.76 48.65 -11.97
CA PRO A 784 8.69 50.10 -12.15
C PRO A 784 8.41 50.82 -10.81
N PRO A 785 8.63 52.15 -10.71
CA PRO A 785 9.00 52.81 -9.46
C PRO A 785 7.83 53.28 -8.58
N THR A 786 7.99 52.97 -7.29
CA THR A 786 7.72 53.77 -6.06
C THR A 786 6.60 54.83 -6.02
N THR A 787 5.63 54.61 -5.13
CA THR A 787 5.14 55.60 -4.16
C THR A 787 4.69 54.90 -2.86
N PRO A 788 5.06 55.37 -1.65
CA PRO A 788 4.75 54.71 -0.38
C PRO A 788 3.47 55.25 0.28
N GLN A 789 2.66 54.36 0.86
CA GLN A 789 1.67 54.67 1.91
C GLN A 789 1.78 53.60 3.02
N PRO A 790 1.73 53.97 4.31
CA PRO A 790 2.02 53.06 5.41
C PRO A 790 0.75 52.33 5.86
N ILE A 791 0.80 51.00 6.00
CA ILE A 791 -0.20 50.22 6.74
C ILE A 791 0.51 49.45 7.86
N ILE A 792 -0.03 49.67 9.06
CA ILE A 792 0.43 49.21 10.36
C ILE A 792 0.19 47.70 10.49
N TRP A 793 1.23 46.94 10.85
CA TRP A 793 1.12 45.53 11.21
C TRP A 793 0.83 45.40 12.71
N THR A 794 -0.28 44.75 13.06
CA THR A 794 -0.50 44.20 14.40
C THR A 794 -0.03 42.74 14.41
N SER A 795 0.96 42.46 15.26
CA SER A 795 1.48 41.12 15.49
C SER A 795 0.48 40.29 16.31
N GLN A 796 0.01 39.17 15.76
CA GLN A 796 -0.47 38.05 16.57
C GLN A 796 0.22 36.77 16.10
N GLN A 797 1.16 36.30 16.90
CA GLN A 797 1.64 34.91 16.88
C GLN A 797 0.68 34.05 17.71
N PRO A 798 0.29 32.84 17.26
CA PRO A 798 -0.32 31.86 18.13
C PRO A 798 0.76 31.02 18.81
N TYR A 799 0.69 30.96 20.14
CA TYR A 799 1.49 30.12 21.02
C TYR A 799 1.08 28.64 20.88
N TYR A 800 2.09 27.76 20.85
CA TYR A 800 1.95 26.32 21.07
C TYR A 800 1.40 26.04 22.49
N TYR A 801 0.36 25.22 22.61
CA TYR A 801 -0.09 24.67 23.89
C TYR A 801 0.32 23.21 24.02
N ASP A 802 1.29 22.97 24.89
CA ASP A 802 1.55 21.70 25.55
C ASP A 802 0.45 21.46 26.60
N ARG A 803 -0.24 20.32 26.55
CA ARG A 803 -1.27 19.93 27.54
C ARG A 803 -0.72 18.85 28.47
N SER A 804 0.08 19.25 29.44
CA SER A 804 0.26 18.51 30.69
C SER A 804 -0.60 19.13 31.80
N CYS A 805 -1.60 18.41 32.29
CA CYS A 805 -2.36 18.80 33.49
C CYS A 805 -1.48 18.64 34.74
N ASN A 806 -0.85 19.71 35.20
CA ASN A 806 -0.14 19.74 36.48
C ASN A 806 -0.91 20.59 37.51
N CYS A 807 -1.48 19.93 38.52
CA CYS A 807 -2.08 20.57 39.67
C CYS A 807 -0.99 21.03 40.64
N TYR A 808 -0.64 22.32 40.63
CA TYR A 808 0.21 22.93 41.66
C TYR A 808 -0.61 23.64 42.72
N LYS A 809 -0.36 23.30 43.99
CA LYS A 809 -0.82 24.02 45.18
C LYS A 809 0.23 25.08 45.53
N THR A 810 -0.14 26.36 45.50
CA THR A 810 0.53 27.40 46.29
C THR A 810 -0.48 28.50 46.63
N GLY A 811 -0.62 28.79 47.91
CA GLY A 811 -1.49 29.85 48.42
C GLY A 811 -0.75 31.17 48.62
N SER A 812 -1.51 32.26 48.65
CA SER A 812 -1.47 33.35 49.65
C SER A 812 -1.99 34.67 49.03
N GLN A 813 -2.99 35.21 49.73
CA GLN A 813 -3.35 36.61 49.97
C GLN A 813 -3.77 37.56 48.81
N ALA A 814 -4.98 38.10 48.99
CA ALA A 814 -5.71 39.17 48.30
C ALA A 814 -5.07 40.59 48.59
N PRO A 815 -5.61 41.78 48.17
CA PRO A 815 -7.02 42.08 47.86
C PRO A 815 -7.23 43.19 46.77
N PRO A 816 -8.33 43.99 46.71
CA PRO A 816 -9.20 44.05 45.52
C PRO A 816 -9.39 45.47 44.93
N THR A 817 -9.81 45.61 43.67
CA THR A 817 -10.45 46.85 43.21
C THR A 817 -11.57 46.57 42.21
N THR A 818 -12.72 47.17 42.50
CA THR A 818 -14.04 47.10 41.86
C THR A 818 -14.13 47.81 40.49
N PRO A 819 -15.13 47.49 39.64
CA PRO A 819 -15.27 48.02 38.27
C PRO A 819 -16.34 49.14 38.15
N PRO A 820 -16.38 49.87 37.02
CA PRO A 820 -17.61 50.55 36.58
C PRO A 820 -17.92 50.24 35.08
N PRO A 821 -19.05 50.70 34.49
CA PRO A 821 -20.21 49.84 34.24
C PRO A 821 -20.50 49.59 32.76
N VAL A 822 -21.30 48.55 32.53
CA VAL A 822 -21.88 48.15 31.23
C VAL A 822 -23.01 49.11 30.83
N VAL A 823 -23.03 49.55 29.57
CA VAL A 823 -24.23 50.02 28.89
C VAL A 823 -24.56 49.05 27.75
N TRP A 824 -25.77 48.51 27.82
CA TRP A 824 -26.35 47.54 26.91
C TRP A 824 -26.98 48.22 25.69
N THR A 825 -26.68 47.71 24.49
CA THR A 825 -27.67 47.64 23.40
C THR A 825 -27.54 46.27 22.70
N THR A 826 -28.66 45.57 22.60
CA THR A 826 -28.91 44.25 21.96
C THR A 826 -29.89 44.46 20.79
N PRO A 827 -30.28 43.44 19.99
CA PRO A 827 -29.68 42.11 19.73
C PRO A 827 -29.59 41.77 18.22
N THR A 828 -28.82 40.74 17.83
CA THR A 828 -29.35 39.55 17.09
C THR A 828 -28.32 38.43 16.90
N ARG A 829 -28.65 37.27 17.50
CA ARG A 829 -28.34 35.85 17.18
C ARG A 829 -26.89 35.42 16.88
N GLN A 830 -26.23 34.89 17.93
CA GLN A 830 -25.14 33.90 17.84
C GLN A 830 -25.66 32.47 18.18
N PRO A 831 -25.00 31.41 17.67
CA PRO A 831 -25.26 30.02 18.06
C PRO A 831 -24.57 29.64 19.38
N TYR A 832 -25.20 28.71 20.10
CA TYR A 832 -24.83 28.23 21.43
C TYR A 832 -23.48 27.49 21.44
N TYR A 833 -22.56 27.92 22.31
CA TYR A 833 -21.41 27.13 22.77
C TYR A 833 -21.73 26.54 24.16
N TYR A 834 -21.63 25.21 24.28
CA TYR A 834 -21.58 24.53 25.57
C TYR A 834 -20.13 24.49 26.06
N ASP A 835 -19.82 25.28 27.07
CA ASP A 835 -18.61 25.15 27.88
C ASP A 835 -18.88 24.09 28.98
N ARG A 836 -18.05 23.04 29.06
CA ARG A 836 -18.09 22.05 30.15
C ARG A 836 -16.79 22.13 30.94
N SER A 837 -16.93 22.64 32.15
CA SER A 837 -15.94 22.76 33.21
C SER A 837 -15.39 21.41 33.70
N CYS A 838 -14.10 21.37 33.98
CA CYS A 838 -13.41 20.28 34.66
C CYS A 838 -13.85 20.18 36.14
N ASN A 839 -14.50 19.07 36.52
CA ASN A 839 -14.81 18.76 37.92
C ASN A 839 -13.69 17.94 38.57
N CYS A 840 -12.92 18.55 39.47
CA CYS A 840 -11.99 17.86 40.37
C CYS A 840 -12.72 17.43 41.64
N TYR A 841 -13.03 16.14 41.78
CA TYR A 841 -13.59 15.58 43.03
C TYR A 841 -12.49 15.49 44.11
N LYS A 842 -12.73 16.14 45.26
CA LYS A 842 -11.96 15.94 46.50
C LYS A 842 -12.61 14.80 47.29
N THR A 843 -11.87 13.70 47.48
CA THR A 843 -12.19 12.65 48.46
C THR A 843 -11.91 13.17 49.88
N GLY A 844 -12.93 13.19 50.74
CA GLY A 844 -12.81 13.33 52.19
C GLY A 844 -13.28 12.02 52.85
N GLY A 845 -12.53 11.52 53.83
CA GLY A 845 -12.67 10.17 54.37
C GLY A 845 -13.68 9.97 55.51
N CYS A 846 -13.94 8.68 55.74
CA CYS A 846 -14.44 7.94 56.91
C CYS A 846 -15.25 8.62 58.02
N SER A 847 -16.48 8.13 58.22
CA SER A 847 -17.01 7.64 59.51
C SER A 847 -18.35 6.94 59.31
N GLY A 848 -18.53 5.73 59.87
CA GLY A 848 -19.81 4.99 59.90
C GLY A 848 -19.71 3.61 59.30
#